data_AF-A0AAD7W3K3-F1
#
_entry.id   AF-A0AAD7W3K3-F1
#
_cell.length_a   1.000
_cell.length_b   1.000
_cell.length_c   1.000
_cell.angle_alpha   90.00
_cell.angle_beta   90.00
_cell.angle_gamma   90.00
#
_symmetry.space_group_name_H-M   'P 1'
#
loop_
_entity.id
_entity.type
_entity.pdbx_description
1 polymer ?
#
loop_
_entity_poly.entity_id
_entity_poly.type
_entity_poly.pdbx_seq_one_letter_code
_entity_poly.pdbx_strand_id
1 'polypeptide(L)'
;MGTKLLLPCFMALLLCGLCLAGSSGKEFVTVFMQNYQKKWDTSLQIHISALHANTKVKVSVPRLNFFQEQTLGAGKGLTIPMPVGVDGSQKSFNTILIEATQEVLVASLNYKPYIADTSVVYLSVTEWGKEYYVFTPPTSAWKVCKEISITNHKERNMVDIYPQLPVWFLGQRYGPGRQMSVELEPYESMQLQSTNDMSGSRVVSRLPVAVSTGHTCTRRFSNCNHVYEQLMPVRSWGKSFVVVPLSFQSKFDSVYVQASQPTKVVMKVGGQDEERRMTAGQTAEFHIQSPNTALITTDQGIQVLYLFNGVQGTRHLLYDPFLMTVLPTDRFCSSYTLNGQANFDNKALFLVRTSDLPGLRFDGAPLPRDARWREVDTKCPSNSPYEVCASSCPTTCQSLSPPLGCKAQCGEGCSCNEGFIMSGDRCVPFSECGCVYSERYYRIDEVFYPNGKCQEECTCSQDGLVNCKNISCGPNEKCKVVDGVRKCQPVGLEVFVVAGDPHYTSFDGVHFDFQGTCTYTLAKGCGLDGTHLVPFSVQVENERWWPAGRRHVSVTQLVELEVYGYTLIMRENTLGILVTMSCPSNSHYEVCADTCNDACPGLSETVKCPATCTEGCDCDIGFLFDRQSCIKAEQCGCYDNGRTYKVECTPAENHHRITTDSL
;
A
#
# COMPACT_ATOMS: atom_id res chain seq x y z
N MET A 1 34.90 26.96 -8.10
CA MET A 1 34.67 25.62 -8.66
C MET A 1 34.24 24.74 -7.50
N GLY A 2 33.06 24.11 -7.57
CA GLY A 2 32.54 23.33 -6.44
C GLY A 2 31.13 22.83 -6.71
N THR A 3 31.02 21.57 -7.14
CA THR A 3 29.76 20.84 -7.31
C THR A 3 29.37 20.27 -5.95
N LYS A 4 28.14 20.51 -5.48
CA LYS A 4 27.71 20.14 -4.13
C LYS A 4 26.84 18.89 -4.16
N LEU A 5 27.46 17.72 -4.00
CA LEU A 5 26.69 16.50 -3.74
C LEU A 5 26.10 16.53 -2.32
N LEU A 6 24.99 15.80 -2.13
CA LEU A 6 24.20 15.75 -0.91
C LEU A 6 24.04 14.28 -0.52
N LEU A 7 24.49 13.90 0.68
CA LEU A 7 24.41 12.54 1.21
C LEU A 7 23.98 12.60 2.70
N PRO A 8 23.21 11.62 3.20
CA PRO A 8 22.52 11.72 4.50
C PRO A 8 23.50 11.60 5.67
N CYS A 9 23.47 12.59 6.58
CA CYS A 9 24.54 12.86 7.55
C CYS A 9 24.05 13.59 8.83
N PHE A 10 24.77 13.40 9.95
CA PHE A 10 24.19 12.59 11.04
C PHE A 10 25.24 12.68 12.25
N MET A 11 24.91 12.99 13.55
CA MET A 11 25.74 12.60 14.76
C MET A 11 24.96 12.41 16.12
N ALA A 12 25.55 11.79 17.17
CA ALA A 12 24.84 10.97 18.22
C ALA A 12 25.47 10.79 19.65
N LEU A 13 24.68 10.57 20.77
CA LEU A 13 25.10 9.97 22.10
C LEU A 13 23.98 9.59 23.15
N LEU A 14 24.15 8.40 23.79
CA LEU A 14 23.70 7.81 25.11
C LEU A 14 22.23 7.48 25.53
N LEU A 15 22.06 6.17 25.83
CA LEU A 15 21.31 5.46 26.91
C LEU A 15 19.95 4.75 26.67
N CYS A 16 19.95 3.47 27.08
CA CYS A 16 18.84 2.54 27.38
C CYS A 16 17.84 2.13 26.27
N GLY A 17 18.14 1.00 25.64
CA GLY A 17 17.23 -0.16 25.71
C GLY A 17 15.82 -0.03 25.12
N LEU A 18 15.72 0.36 23.85
CA LEU A 18 14.64 0.06 22.90
C LEU A 18 15.27 0.09 21.50
N CYS A 19 14.72 -0.67 20.54
CA CYS A 19 15.31 -1.01 19.22
C CYS A 19 16.33 0.02 18.67
N LEU A 20 17.59 -0.41 18.53
CA LEU A 20 18.64 0.35 17.85
C LEU A 20 18.46 0.21 16.33
N ALA A 21 18.55 1.34 15.61
CA ALA A 21 18.49 1.49 14.14
C ALA A 21 18.41 0.19 13.32
N GLY A 22 17.28 -0.06 12.63
CA GLY A 22 16.90 -1.30 11.94
C GLY A 22 17.74 -1.75 10.73
N SER A 23 18.99 -1.31 10.63
CA SER A 23 20.06 -1.84 9.78
C SER A 23 21.32 -2.24 10.56
N SER A 24 21.27 -2.26 11.90
CA SER A 24 22.38 -2.69 12.75
C SER A 24 22.61 -4.20 12.70
N GLY A 25 23.85 -4.62 12.96
CA GLY A 25 24.23 -6.01 12.82
C GLY A 25 25.68 -6.29 13.21
N LYS A 26 26.08 -7.56 13.10
CA LYS A 26 27.43 -8.04 13.47
C LYS A 26 28.21 -8.64 12.30
N GLU A 27 27.54 -9.05 11.24
CA GLU A 27 28.17 -9.62 10.05
C GLU A 27 27.49 -9.01 8.82
N PHE A 28 28.27 -8.34 7.98
CA PHE A 28 27.81 -7.73 6.73
C PHE A 28 28.73 -8.16 5.60
N VAL A 29 28.16 -8.20 4.40
CA VAL A 29 28.88 -8.58 3.18
C VAL A 29 28.38 -7.68 2.05
N THR A 30 29.30 -7.06 1.31
CA THR A 30 28.96 -6.10 0.25
C THR A 30 30.01 -6.05 -0.87
N VAL A 31 29.68 -5.39 -1.98
CA VAL A 31 30.55 -5.13 -3.12
C VAL A 31 30.27 -3.75 -3.70
N PHE A 32 31.31 -3.10 -4.24
CA PHE A 32 31.14 -1.86 -5.00
C PHE A 32 30.81 -2.14 -6.46
N MET A 33 29.66 -1.64 -6.92
CA MET A 33 29.26 -1.69 -8.33
C MET A 33 29.98 -0.62 -9.18
N GLN A 34 29.81 -0.69 -10.50
CA GLN A 34 30.66 0.07 -11.43
C GLN A 34 30.22 1.53 -11.63
N ASN A 35 30.97 2.47 -11.05
CA ASN A 35 30.74 3.90 -11.28
C ASN A 35 31.17 4.35 -12.70
N TYR A 36 30.29 5.09 -13.40
CA TYR A 36 30.26 5.36 -14.87
C TYR A 36 31.52 5.89 -15.55
N GLN A 37 32.40 6.65 -14.90
CA GLN A 37 33.55 7.25 -15.58
C GLN A 37 34.83 6.41 -15.39
N LYS A 38 35.29 5.67 -16.41
CA LYS A 38 36.53 4.87 -16.33
C LYS A 38 37.82 5.70 -16.31
N LYS A 39 37.78 6.99 -16.65
CA LYS A 39 38.95 7.88 -16.71
C LYS A 39 39.35 8.52 -15.37
N TRP A 40 38.53 8.42 -14.34
CA TRP A 40 38.81 9.04 -13.04
C TRP A 40 39.08 7.98 -11.98
N ASP A 41 40.05 8.27 -11.12
CA ASP A 41 40.37 7.43 -9.97
C ASP A 41 39.14 7.28 -9.07
N THR A 42 38.96 6.06 -8.56
CA THR A 42 37.80 5.70 -7.75
C THR A 42 38.23 5.65 -6.28
N SER A 43 37.54 6.39 -5.42
CA SER A 43 37.66 6.25 -3.97
C SER A 43 36.47 5.44 -3.46
N LEU A 44 36.74 4.18 -3.11
CA LEU A 44 35.76 3.28 -2.51
C LEU A 44 36.00 3.27 -1.00
N GLN A 45 34.97 3.48 -0.19
CA GLN A 45 35.12 3.60 1.26
C GLN A 45 33.99 2.87 1.98
N ILE A 46 34.33 2.10 3.02
CA ILE A 46 33.37 1.52 3.95
C ILE A 46 33.37 2.36 5.22
N HIS A 47 32.20 2.86 5.60
CA HIS A 47 31.96 3.61 6.82
C HIS A 47 31.25 2.71 7.83
N ILE A 48 31.78 2.60 9.04
CA ILE A 48 31.27 1.74 10.11
C ILE A 48 31.06 2.56 11.37
N SER A 49 29.87 2.49 11.97
CA SER A 49 29.54 3.19 13.22
C SER A 49 29.34 2.18 14.34
N ALA A 50 30.15 2.23 15.40
CA ALA A 50 29.98 1.34 16.55
C ALA A 50 28.90 1.87 17.50
N LEU A 51 27.89 1.03 17.79
CA LEU A 51 26.81 1.39 18.74
C LEU A 51 27.26 1.23 20.20
N HIS A 52 28.24 0.36 20.45
CA HIS A 52 28.74 0.02 21.78
C HIS A 52 30.25 0.28 21.93
N ALA A 53 30.71 0.43 23.18
CA ALA A 53 32.13 0.58 23.48
C ALA A 53 32.86 -0.77 23.42
N ASN A 54 34.17 -0.74 23.11
CA ASN A 54 35.00 -1.92 22.90
C ASN A 54 34.51 -2.82 21.75
N THR A 55 33.89 -2.22 20.73
CA THR A 55 33.45 -2.94 19.53
C THR A 55 34.65 -3.17 18.63
N LYS A 56 35.17 -4.40 18.62
CA LYS A 56 36.14 -4.83 17.60
C LYS A 56 35.43 -5.05 16.28
N VAL A 57 35.99 -4.49 15.22
CA VAL A 57 35.52 -4.60 13.84
C VAL A 57 36.69 -5.04 12.97
N LYS A 58 36.45 -6.03 12.13
CA LYS A 58 37.39 -6.55 11.12
C LYS A 58 36.73 -6.42 9.75
N VAL A 59 37.42 -5.77 8.81
CA VAL A 59 37.02 -5.67 7.40
C VAL A 59 38.03 -6.42 6.56
N SER A 60 37.60 -7.28 5.64
CA SER A 60 38.51 -8.10 4.85
C SER A 60 38.01 -8.39 3.44
N VAL A 61 38.94 -8.62 2.52
CA VAL A 61 38.68 -9.13 1.17
C VAL A 61 39.54 -10.39 0.99
N PRO A 62 39.00 -11.59 1.27
CA PRO A 62 39.80 -12.81 1.40
C PRO A 62 40.67 -13.12 0.19
N ARG A 63 40.16 -12.90 -1.03
CA ARG A 63 40.88 -13.21 -2.28
C ARG A 63 42.18 -12.43 -2.46
N LEU A 64 42.28 -11.25 -1.84
CA LEU A 64 43.40 -10.33 -1.91
C LEU A 64 44.35 -10.44 -0.71
N ASN A 65 44.04 -11.30 0.27
CA ASN A 65 44.67 -11.30 1.60
C ASN A 65 44.61 -9.93 2.32
N PHE A 66 43.67 -9.07 1.94
CA PHE A 66 43.48 -7.76 2.57
C PHE A 66 42.62 -7.91 3.82
N PHE A 67 43.08 -7.35 4.94
CA PHE A 67 42.25 -7.11 6.11
C PHE A 67 42.71 -5.86 6.86
N GLN A 68 41.77 -5.25 7.59
CA GLN A 68 42.03 -4.25 8.63
C GLN A 68 41.16 -4.58 9.84
N GLU A 69 41.73 -4.44 11.04
CA GLU A 69 41.01 -4.64 12.30
C GLU A 69 41.21 -3.42 13.20
N GLN A 70 40.14 -2.95 13.82
CA GLN A 70 40.14 -1.78 14.70
C GLN A 70 39.16 -1.99 15.85
N THR A 71 39.53 -1.53 17.05
CA THR A 71 38.60 -1.44 18.18
C THR A 71 38.01 -0.03 18.25
N LEU A 72 36.69 0.06 18.38
CA LEU A 72 35.92 1.32 18.39
C LEU A 72 35.22 1.55 19.73
N GLY A 73 35.12 2.81 20.12
CA GLY A 73 34.27 3.26 21.22
C GLY A 73 32.81 3.47 20.76
N ALA A 74 31.88 3.57 21.71
CA ALA A 74 30.48 3.86 21.40
C ALA A 74 30.36 5.20 20.66
N GLY A 75 29.54 5.23 19.61
CA GLY A 75 29.35 6.41 18.75
C GLY A 75 30.56 6.78 17.89
N LYS A 76 31.63 5.96 17.85
CA LYS A 76 32.78 6.22 16.98
C LYS A 76 32.60 5.59 15.61
N GLY A 77 32.84 6.42 14.59
CA GLY A 77 32.94 6.01 13.19
C GLY A 77 34.36 5.54 12.82
N LEU A 78 34.42 4.63 11.85
CA LEU A 78 35.63 4.20 11.15
C LEU A 78 35.37 4.30 9.64
N THR A 79 36.32 4.84 8.90
CA THR A 79 36.30 4.88 7.44
C THR A 79 37.48 4.08 6.93
N ILE A 80 37.23 3.04 6.12
CA ILE A 80 38.27 2.21 5.54
C ILE A 80 38.23 2.30 4.01
N PRO A 81 39.31 2.74 3.34
CA PRO A 81 39.38 2.71 1.89
C PRO A 81 39.47 1.27 1.37
N MET A 82 38.69 0.94 0.35
CA MET A 82 38.68 -0.39 -0.26
C MET A 82 39.44 -0.41 -1.58
N PRO A 83 40.28 -1.43 -1.84
CA PRO A 83 41.10 -1.50 -3.05
C PRO A 83 40.34 -2.02 -4.29
N VAL A 84 39.09 -2.48 -4.15
CA VAL A 84 38.36 -3.19 -5.22
C VAL A 84 36.88 -2.89 -5.29
N GLY A 85 36.36 -3.00 -6.51
CA GLY A 85 34.94 -3.11 -6.87
C GLY A 85 34.75 -4.07 -8.05
N VAL A 86 33.59 -4.05 -8.69
CA VAL A 86 33.26 -4.92 -9.84
C VAL A 86 33.05 -4.08 -11.11
N ASP A 87 33.56 -4.55 -12.24
CA ASP A 87 33.46 -3.89 -13.56
C ASP A 87 32.75 -4.82 -14.55
N GLY A 88 31.78 -4.32 -15.33
CA GLY A 88 31.06 -5.08 -16.35
C GLY A 88 30.12 -6.20 -15.85
N SER A 89 29.64 -7.02 -16.79
CA SER A 89 28.81 -8.21 -16.53
C SER A 89 29.68 -9.46 -16.31
N GLN A 90 30.10 -9.73 -15.08
CA GLN A 90 30.97 -10.87 -14.73
C GLN A 90 30.79 -11.36 -13.29
N LYS A 91 31.40 -12.50 -12.96
CA LYS A 91 31.60 -12.95 -11.58
C LYS A 91 32.88 -12.34 -10.99
N SER A 92 32.94 -12.19 -9.67
CA SER A 92 34.05 -11.57 -8.95
C SER A 92 34.20 -12.12 -7.54
N PHE A 93 35.44 -12.15 -7.03
CA PHE A 93 35.77 -12.48 -5.64
C PHE A 93 36.18 -11.22 -4.83
N ASN A 94 35.78 -10.03 -5.30
CA ASN A 94 36.05 -8.74 -4.66
C ASN A 94 35.06 -8.42 -3.51
N THR A 95 34.46 -9.45 -2.95
CA THR A 95 33.50 -9.40 -1.85
C THR A 95 34.17 -8.92 -0.56
N ILE A 96 33.59 -7.87 0.04
CA ILE A 96 34.05 -7.27 1.28
C ILE A 96 33.25 -7.88 2.43
N LEU A 97 33.96 -8.49 3.38
CA LEU A 97 33.40 -9.07 4.61
C LEU A 97 33.66 -8.12 5.78
N ILE A 98 32.64 -7.85 6.57
CA ILE A 98 32.69 -6.96 7.73
C ILE A 98 32.15 -7.74 8.94
N GLU A 99 33.04 -8.07 9.87
CA GLU A 99 32.77 -8.85 11.06
C GLU A 99 32.94 -7.96 12.30
N ALA A 100 31.95 -7.93 13.20
CA ALA A 100 31.97 -7.12 14.41
C ALA A 100 31.54 -7.94 15.64
N THR A 101 32.19 -7.66 16.77
CA THR A 101 31.91 -8.32 18.06
C THR A 101 30.58 -7.86 18.69
N GLN A 102 30.17 -6.64 18.40
CA GLN A 102 28.94 -5.99 18.86
C GLN A 102 28.27 -5.30 17.68
N GLU A 103 27.04 -4.80 17.87
CA GLU A 103 26.29 -4.20 16.76
C GLU A 103 26.95 -2.92 16.24
N VAL A 104 27.03 -2.85 14.91
CA VAL A 104 27.51 -1.71 14.14
C VAL A 104 26.50 -1.37 13.05
N LEU A 105 26.56 -0.13 12.54
CA LEU A 105 25.93 0.27 11.28
C LEU A 105 27.01 0.33 10.19
N VAL A 106 26.65 -0.04 8.96
CA VAL A 106 27.55 -0.03 7.80
C VAL A 106 26.94 0.75 6.64
N ALA A 107 27.73 1.65 6.06
CA ALA A 107 27.42 2.31 4.80
C ALA A 107 28.63 2.24 3.86
N SER A 108 28.39 2.20 2.56
CA SER A 108 29.44 2.22 1.54
C SER A 108 29.39 3.53 0.76
N LEU A 109 30.54 4.10 0.40
CA LEU A 109 30.67 5.29 -0.45
C LEU A 109 31.46 4.92 -1.71
N ASN A 110 30.86 5.15 -2.87
CA ASN A 110 31.48 4.94 -4.17
C ASN A 110 31.73 6.31 -4.84
N TYR A 111 32.92 6.88 -4.66
CA TYR A 111 33.24 8.24 -5.07
C TYR A 111 34.16 8.29 -6.29
N LYS A 112 33.82 9.18 -7.22
CA LYS A 112 34.69 9.77 -8.25
C LYS A 112 34.49 11.29 -8.24
N PRO A 113 35.43 12.08 -8.80
CA PRO A 113 35.21 13.51 -9.02
C PRO A 113 33.84 13.77 -9.67
N TYR A 114 33.00 14.57 -9.02
CA TYR A 114 31.64 14.93 -9.46
C TYR A 114 30.61 13.78 -9.56
N ILE A 115 30.93 12.55 -9.16
CA ILE A 115 30.03 11.40 -9.24
C ILE A 115 30.21 10.53 -7.99
N ALA A 116 29.27 10.57 -7.05
CA ALA A 116 29.33 9.74 -5.85
C ALA A 116 27.95 9.37 -5.31
N ASP A 117 27.85 8.20 -4.72
CA ASP A 117 26.65 7.79 -3.98
C ASP A 117 27.01 6.93 -2.77
N THR A 118 26.08 6.85 -1.83
CA THR A 118 26.15 5.94 -0.68
C THR A 118 24.96 5.01 -0.62
N SER A 119 25.25 3.73 -0.44
CA SER A 119 24.25 2.75 -0.03
C SER A 119 24.39 2.47 1.46
N VAL A 120 23.26 2.30 2.15
CA VAL A 120 23.26 1.65 3.46
C VAL A 120 23.41 0.16 3.20
N VAL A 121 24.39 -0.49 3.84
CA VAL A 121 24.56 -1.94 3.74
C VAL A 121 23.54 -2.56 4.69
N TYR A 122 22.29 -2.60 4.24
CA TYR A 122 21.16 -3.13 5.01
C TYR A 122 21.37 -4.61 5.33
N LEU A 123 20.74 -5.04 6.42
CA LEU A 123 20.57 -6.44 6.79
C LEU A 123 21.89 -7.16 7.11
N SER A 124 22.04 -7.52 8.39
CA SER A 124 22.95 -8.60 8.79
C SER A 124 22.67 -9.85 7.93
N VAL A 125 23.66 -10.71 7.71
CA VAL A 125 23.51 -11.90 6.84
C VAL A 125 22.35 -12.83 7.27
N THR A 126 21.93 -12.74 8.53
CA THR A 126 20.74 -13.40 9.11
C THR A 126 19.41 -12.94 8.51
N GLU A 127 19.31 -11.68 8.09
CA GLU A 127 18.10 -11.05 7.54
C GLU A 127 17.96 -11.20 6.02
N TRP A 128 19.04 -11.56 5.31
CA TRP A 128 19.02 -11.84 3.87
C TRP A 128 17.98 -12.89 3.48
N GLY A 129 17.40 -12.77 2.28
CA GLY A 129 16.38 -13.68 1.79
C GLY A 129 16.81 -14.51 0.60
N LYS A 130 15.87 -15.30 0.10
CA LYS A 130 16.04 -16.18 -1.06
C LYS A 130 15.29 -15.70 -2.31
N GLU A 131 14.60 -14.57 -2.20
CA GLU A 131 13.72 -14.04 -3.24
C GLU A 131 13.73 -12.51 -3.22
N TYR A 132 13.98 -11.93 -4.40
CA TYR A 132 14.07 -10.49 -4.62
C TYR A 132 13.42 -10.14 -5.97
N TYR A 133 12.89 -8.92 -6.06
CA TYR A 133 12.56 -8.28 -7.33
C TYR A 133 13.51 -7.11 -7.55
N VAL A 134 14.13 -7.07 -8.72
CA VAL A 134 15.07 -6.03 -9.12
C VAL A 134 14.34 -4.71 -9.38
N PHE A 135 14.97 -3.58 -9.04
CA PHE A 135 14.59 -2.25 -9.50
C PHE A 135 15.80 -1.54 -10.09
N THR A 136 15.73 -1.09 -11.33
CA THR A 136 16.82 -0.31 -11.93
C THR A 136 16.33 1.07 -12.33
N PRO A 137 16.87 2.18 -11.77
CA PRO A 137 16.42 3.53 -12.05
C PRO A 137 16.31 3.82 -13.55
N PRO A 138 15.28 4.55 -14.02
CA PRO A 138 15.29 5.09 -15.38
C PRO A 138 16.34 6.19 -15.49
N THR A 139 16.75 6.50 -16.73
CA THR A 139 17.73 7.56 -17.03
C THR A 139 17.46 8.17 -18.40
N SER A 140 17.80 9.45 -18.55
CA SER A 140 17.85 10.13 -19.87
C SER A 140 19.24 10.11 -20.52
N ALA A 141 20.25 9.55 -19.84
CA ALA A 141 21.62 9.50 -20.35
C ALA A 141 21.83 8.37 -21.37
N TRP A 142 22.76 8.59 -22.31
CA TRP A 142 23.14 7.63 -23.35
C TRP A 142 24.42 6.89 -22.95
N LYS A 143 24.55 5.61 -23.38
CA LYS A 143 25.73 4.75 -23.12
C LYS A 143 26.06 4.54 -21.63
N VAL A 144 25.02 4.49 -20.80
CA VAL A 144 25.05 4.13 -19.38
C VAL A 144 24.39 2.77 -19.19
N CYS A 145 24.73 2.06 -18.11
CA CYS A 145 24.19 0.73 -17.81
C CYS A 145 23.37 0.77 -16.52
N LYS A 146 22.19 0.17 -16.56
CA LYS A 146 21.46 -0.30 -15.38
C LYS A 146 22.21 -1.51 -14.84
N GLU A 147 22.29 -1.66 -13.53
CA GLU A 147 23.12 -2.70 -12.93
C GLU A 147 22.51 -3.33 -11.69
N ILE A 148 22.78 -4.63 -11.53
CA ILE A 148 22.54 -5.38 -10.29
C ILE A 148 23.81 -6.12 -9.91
N SER A 149 23.98 -6.36 -8.62
CA SER A 149 24.95 -7.29 -8.08
C SER A 149 24.29 -8.26 -7.13
N ILE A 150 24.67 -9.53 -7.20
CA ILE A 150 24.18 -10.59 -6.31
C ILE A 150 25.40 -11.21 -5.64
N THR A 151 25.44 -11.13 -4.31
CA THR A 151 26.61 -11.52 -3.51
C THR A 151 26.27 -12.72 -2.63
N ASN A 152 27.10 -13.77 -2.73
CA ASN A 152 26.95 -15.01 -2.00
C ASN A 152 27.69 -14.99 -0.66
N HIS A 153 27.29 -15.87 0.26
CA HIS A 153 27.92 -16.03 1.58
C HIS A 153 28.86 -17.25 1.65
N LYS A 154 28.92 -17.94 2.80
CA LYS A 154 29.86 -19.02 3.16
C LYS A 154 29.73 -20.31 2.36
N GLU A 155 28.61 -20.56 1.70
CA GLU A 155 28.29 -21.84 1.05
C GLU A 155 28.08 -21.66 -0.45
N ARG A 156 28.49 -22.66 -1.24
CA ARG A 156 28.21 -22.74 -2.69
C ARG A 156 26.70 -22.66 -2.91
N ASN A 157 26.28 -21.74 -3.80
CA ASN A 157 24.87 -21.41 -3.96
C ASN A 157 24.49 -21.35 -5.44
N MET A 158 23.23 -21.67 -5.75
CA MET A 158 22.65 -21.52 -7.08
C MET A 158 21.65 -20.38 -7.04
N VAL A 159 21.82 -19.44 -7.97
CA VAL A 159 20.96 -18.27 -8.14
C VAL A 159 20.30 -18.33 -9.51
N ASP A 160 18.98 -18.30 -9.54
CA ASP A 160 18.14 -18.30 -10.72
C ASP A 160 17.56 -16.90 -10.94
N ILE A 161 17.89 -16.29 -12.07
CA ILE A 161 17.40 -14.96 -12.47
C ILE A 161 16.39 -15.13 -13.60
N TYR A 162 15.26 -14.42 -13.52
CA TYR A 162 14.21 -14.39 -14.53
C TYR A 162 14.08 -12.94 -15.05
N PRO A 163 14.79 -12.58 -16.14
CA PRO A 163 14.80 -11.23 -16.67
C PRO A 163 13.45 -10.84 -17.29
N GLN A 164 13.02 -9.59 -17.12
CA GLN A 164 11.83 -9.07 -17.85
C GLN A 164 12.14 -8.66 -19.30
N LEU A 165 13.38 -8.22 -19.56
CA LEU A 165 13.87 -7.85 -20.89
C LEU A 165 15.19 -8.58 -21.20
N PRO A 166 15.64 -8.61 -22.47
CA PRO A 166 16.87 -9.32 -22.83
C PRO A 166 18.10 -8.77 -22.09
N VAL A 167 18.92 -9.67 -21.53
CA VAL A 167 20.18 -9.36 -20.83
C VAL A 167 21.34 -10.20 -21.38
N TRP A 168 22.57 -9.75 -21.15
CA TRP A 168 23.80 -10.44 -21.57
C TRP A 168 24.70 -10.72 -20.38
N PHE A 169 25.12 -11.97 -20.22
CA PHE A 169 26.04 -12.41 -19.17
C PHE A 169 27.01 -13.45 -19.72
N LEU A 170 28.32 -13.28 -19.47
CA LEU A 170 29.39 -14.19 -19.93
C LEU A 170 29.27 -14.59 -21.42
N GLY A 171 28.95 -13.61 -22.28
CA GLY A 171 28.79 -13.82 -23.73
C GLY A 171 27.48 -14.48 -24.18
N GLN A 172 26.61 -14.89 -23.25
CA GLN A 172 25.32 -15.50 -23.56
C GLN A 172 24.17 -14.49 -23.39
N ARG A 173 23.16 -14.59 -24.27
CA ARG A 173 21.95 -13.78 -24.24
C ARG A 173 20.79 -14.54 -23.61
N TYR A 174 20.19 -13.95 -22.59
CA TYR A 174 18.98 -14.44 -21.93
C TYR A 174 17.80 -13.56 -22.35
N GLY A 175 16.65 -14.17 -22.63
CA GLY A 175 15.43 -13.48 -23.06
C GLY A 175 14.44 -13.26 -21.91
N PRO A 176 13.34 -12.51 -22.15
CA PRO A 176 12.26 -12.35 -21.18
C PRO A 176 11.77 -13.70 -20.64
N GLY A 177 11.63 -13.82 -19.32
CA GLY A 177 11.18 -15.02 -18.62
C GLY A 177 12.13 -16.23 -18.69
N ARG A 178 13.18 -16.21 -19.52
CA ARG A 178 14.13 -17.33 -19.65
C ARG A 178 15.05 -17.34 -18.45
N GLN A 179 14.94 -18.39 -17.64
CA GLN A 179 15.81 -18.66 -16.50
C GLN A 179 17.29 -18.57 -16.87
N MET A 180 18.02 -17.79 -16.08
CA MET A 180 19.47 -17.65 -16.09
C MET A 180 19.99 -18.17 -14.75
N SER A 181 20.53 -19.39 -14.74
CA SER A 181 21.13 -20.00 -13.55
C SER A 181 22.61 -19.64 -13.46
N VAL A 182 23.03 -19.13 -12.31
CA VAL A 182 24.43 -18.82 -12.00
C VAL A 182 24.82 -19.52 -10.70
N GLU A 183 25.85 -20.34 -10.78
CA GLU A 183 26.49 -20.94 -9.62
C GLU A 183 27.53 -19.96 -9.05
N LEU A 184 27.39 -19.64 -7.76
CA LEU A 184 28.29 -18.78 -7.01
C LEU A 184 29.06 -19.60 -5.97
N GLU A 185 30.38 -19.47 -6.00
CA GLU A 185 31.26 -20.02 -4.98
C GLU A 185 31.12 -19.26 -3.64
N PRO A 186 31.65 -19.79 -2.53
CA PRO A 186 31.73 -19.06 -1.26
C PRO A 186 32.36 -17.67 -1.42
N TYR A 187 31.65 -16.64 -0.96
CA TYR A 187 32.01 -15.22 -1.09
C TYR A 187 32.26 -14.75 -2.53
N GLU A 188 31.71 -15.42 -3.55
CA GLU A 188 31.67 -14.91 -4.92
C GLU A 188 30.45 -14.01 -5.11
N SER A 189 30.62 -12.90 -5.82
CA SER A 189 29.54 -12.05 -6.30
C SER A 189 29.42 -12.16 -7.83
N MET A 190 28.26 -11.86 -8.37
CA MET A 190 28.11 -11.53 -9.79
C MET A 190 27.56 -10.13 -9.96
N GLN A 191 28.03 -9.42 -10.99
CA GLN A 191 27.41 -8.18 -11.46
C GLN A 191 26.81 -8.42 -12.84
N LEU A 192 25.63 -7.88 -13.09
CA LEU A 192 24.96 -7.89 -14.39
C LEU A 192 24.63 -6.46 -14.79
N GLN A 193 25.08 -6.07 -15.97
CA GLN A 193 24.81 -4.77 -16.58
C GLN A 193 23.97 -4.91 -17.84
N SER A 194 23.03 -3.98 -18.03
CA SER A 194 22.17 -3.91 -19.21
C SER A 194 21.81 -2.46 -19.56
N THR A 195 21.57 -2.19 -20.84
CA THR A 195 20.89 -0.94 -21.26
C THR A 195 19.37 -1.06 -21.12
N ASN A 196 18.84 -2.27 -21.24
CA ASN A 196 17.41 -2.56 -21.06
C ASN A 196 17.02 -2.43 -19.59
N ASP A 197 15.78 -2.04 -19.32
CA ASP A 197 15.26 -2.08 -17.95
C ASP A 197 15.27 -3.51 -17.39
N MET A 198 15.73 -3.65 -16.14
CA MET A 198 15.73 -4.92 -15.40
C MET A 198 14.72 -4.89 -14.24
N SER A 199 13.99 -3.79 -14.05
CA SER A 199 12.94 -3.66 -13.04
C SER A 199 11.90 -4.77 -13.19
N GLY A 200 11.48 -5.36 -12.07
CA GLY A 200 10.56 -6.50 -12.05
C GLY A 200 11.20 -7.85 -12.38
N SER A 201 12.50 -7.92 -12.69
CA SER A 201 13.19 -9.20 -12.86
C SER A 201 13.28 -9.92 -11.51
N ARG A 202 12.89 -11.19 -11.48
CA ARG A 202 12.85 -11.99 -10.24
C ARG A 202 14.18 -12.70 -10.05
N VAL A 203 14.74 -12.63 -8.84
CA VAL A 203 15.94 -13.37 -8.42
C VAL A 203 15.51 -14.35 -7.34
N VAL A 204 15.84 -15.64 -7.52
CA VAL A 204 15.55 -16.73 -6.57
C VAL A 204 16.85 -17.47 -6.28
N SER A 205 17.12 -17.83 -5.02
CA SER A 205 18.35 -18.55 -4.64
C SER A 205 18.07 -19.71 -3.68
N ARG A 206 18.97 -20.72 -3.67
CA ARG A 206 18.83 -21.87 -2.76
C ARG A 206 19.15 -21.52 -1.31
N LEU A 207 20.18 -20.72 -1.10
CA LEU A 207 20.59 -20.14 0.18
C LEU A 207 20.49 -18.60 0.12
N PRO A 208 20.39 -17.89 1.25
CA PRO A 208 20.26 -16.43 1.25
C PRO A 208 21.41 -15.72 0.54
N VAL A 209 21.10 -14.61 -0.15
CA VAL A 209 22.06 -13.75 -0.86
C VAL A 209 21.76 -12.28 -0.59
N ALA A 210 22.75 -11.41 -0.71
CA ALA A 210 22.50 -9.97 -0.86
C ALA A 210 22.26 -9.63 -2.33
N VAL A 211 21.30 -8.75 -2.60
CA VAL A 211 21.08 -8.17 -3.92
C VAL A 211 21.22 -6.66 -3.81
N SER A 212 22.16 -6.08 -4.55
CA SER A 212 22.29 -4.64 -4.74
C SER A 212 21.82 -4.26 -6.13
N THR A 213 21.27 -3.07 -6.27
CA THR A 213 20.69 -2.58 -7.53
C THR A 213 21.06 -1.13 -7.76
N GLY A 214 21.06 -0.69 -9.01
CA GLY A 214 21.42 0.69 -9.31
C GLY A 214 21.59 1.00 -10.78
N HIS A 215 22.39 2.03 -11.02
CA HIS A 215 22.75 2.51 -12.33
C HIS A 215 24.17 3.05 -12.29
N THR A 216 24.97 2.70 -13.30
CA THR A 216 26.31 3.28 -13.44
C THR A 216 26.25 4.81 -13.44
N CYS A 217 25.18 5.38 -14.03
CA CYS A 217 24.81 6.79 -13.96
C CYS A 217 23.35 7.06 -14.36
N THR A 218 22.54 7.62 -13.46
CA THR A 218 21.20 8.16 -13.76
C THR A 218 21.22 9.69 -13.88
N ARG A 219 20.30 10.23 -14.70
CA ARG A 219 20.08 11.66 -14.90
C ARG A 219 18.62 11.97 -15.20
N ARG A 220 18.02 12.89 -14.44
CA ARG A 220 16.71 13.49 -14.75
C ARG A 220 16.73 15.02 -14.75
N PHE A 221 17.03 15.66 -13.61
CA PHE A 221 16.95 17.13 -13.48
C PHE A 221 18.27 17.85 -13.18
N SER A 222 19.37 17.13 -12.92
CA SER A 222 20.70 17.70 -12.70
C SER A 222 21.76 17.09 -13.64
N ASN A 223 23.01 16.96 -13.17
CA ASN A 223 24.01 16.17 -13.86
C ASN A 223 23.73 14.67 -13.67
N CYS A 224 24.54 13.85 -14.33
CA CYS A 224 24.42 12.41 -14.23
C CYS A 224 25.24 11.93 -13.02
N ASN A 225 24.64 11.12 -12.14
CA ASN A 225 25.31 10.53 -10.98
C ASN A 225 25.16 9.01 -10.97
N HIS A 226 26.20 8.29 -10.54
CA HIS A 226 26.08 6.89 -10.16
C HIS A 226 25.06 6.80 -9.03
N VAL A 227 24.21 5.77 -9.05
CA VAL A 227 23.31 5.50 -7.92
C VAL A 227 23.26 4.02 -7.64
N TYR A 228 23.25 3.62 -6.36
CA TYR A 228 23.11 2.22 -5.98
C TYR A 228 22.56 2.06 -4.57
N GLU A 229 21.82 0.97 -4.37
CA GLU A 229 21.24 0.65 -3.07
C GLU A 229 21.15 -0.88 -2.87
N GLN A 230 21.24 -1.34 -1.63
CA GLN A 230 20.99 -2.75 -1.29
C GLN A 230 19.48 -2.99 -1.11
N LEU A 231 18.96 -4.01 -1.80
CA LEU A 231 17.55 -4.36 -1.79
C LEU A 231 17.16 -5.23 -0.60
N MET A 232 15.89 -5.13 -0.23
CA MET A 232 15.25 -5.92 0.81
C MET A 232 14.61 -7.17 0.19
N PRO A 233 14.76 -8.38 0.77
CA PRO A 233 14.09 -9.57 0.25
C PRO A 233 12.57 -9.50 0.41
N VAL A 234 11.83 -10.21 -0.44
CA VAL A 234 10.35 -10.19 -0.42
C VAL A 234 9.78 -10.52 0.97
N ARG A 235 10.40 -11.44 1.71
CA ARG A 235 10.00 -11.82 3.08
C ARG A 235 10.04 -10.69 4.12
N SER A 236 10.70 -9.58 3.81
CA SER A 236 11.01 -8.49 4.73
C SER A 236 10.29 -7.17 4.36
N TRP A 237 9.49 -7.20 3.29
CA TRP A 237 8.71 -6.08 2.77
C TRP A 237 7.53 -5.76 3.70
N GLY A 238 7.31 -4.48 3.97
CA GLY A 238 6.25 -3.99 4.87
C GLY A 238 5.03 -3.45 4.14
N LYS A 239 4.02 -3.00 4.89
CA LYS A 239 2.72 -2.57 4.34
C LYS A 239 2.43 -1.07 4.41
N SER A 240 3.13 -0.35 5.27
CA SER A 240 2.87 1.05 5.60
C SER A 240 4.16 1.86 5.54
N PHE A 241 4.16 2.95 4.76
CA PHE A 241 5.33 3.78 4.51
C PHE A 241 4.95 5.26 4.53
N VAL A 242 5.91 6.10 4.92
CA VAL A 242 5.82 7.56 4.84
C VAL A 242 6.99 8.06 4.04
N VAL A 243 6.72 8.80 2.95
CA VAL A 243 7.76 9.37 2.08
C VAL A 243 7.66 10.88 2.12
N VAL A 244 8.63 11.54 2.73
CA VAL A 244 8.66 13.01 2.85
C VAL A 244 9.53 13.59 1.73
N PRO A 245 9.00 14.47 0.87
CA PRO A 245 9.80 15.12 -0.18
C PRO A 245 10.81 16.11 0.40
N LEU A 246 11.94 16.28 -0.29
CA LEU A 246 12.99 17.21 0.12
C LEU A 246 12.59 18.66 -0.18
N SER A 247 12.72 19.55 0.80
CA SER A 247 12.26 20.94 0.72
C SER A 247 12.97 21.81 -0.34
N PHE A 248 14.12 21.35 -0.84
CA PHE A 248 14.91 21.99 -1.89
C PHE A 248 14.69 21.37 -3.29
N GLN A 249 13.85 20.34 -3.43
CA GLN A 249 13.38 19.90 -4.74
C GLN A 249 12.36 20.94 -5.27
N SER A 250 12.65 21.53 -6.43
CA SER A 250 11.77 22.51 -7.09
C SER A 250 10.81 21.88 -8.12
N LYS A 251 11.03 20.61 -8.46
CA LYS A 251 10.17 19.80 -9.34
C LYS A 251 9.50 18.70 -8.52
N PHE A 252 9.72 17.44 -8.88
CA PHE A 252 9.24 16.28 -8.15
C PHE A 252 10.36 15.27 -7.96
N ASP A 253 10.22 14.41 -6.95
CA ASP A 253 11.03 13.21 -6.76
C ASP A 253 10.19 11.96 -7.03
N SER A 254 10.84 10.85 -7.37
CA SER A 254 10.14 9.65 -7.84
C SER A 254 10.08 8.62 -6.73
N VAL A 255 8.87 8.13 -6.44
CA VAL A 255 8.65 7.00 -5.54
C VAL A 255 8.28 5.79 -6.39
N TYR A 256 9.09 4.74 -6.29
CA TYR A 256 8.87 3.48 -6.98
C TYR A 256 8.33 2.45 -6.00
N VAL A 257 7.16 1.90 -6.31
CA VAL A 257 6.55 0.78 -5.57
C VAL A 257 6.73 -0.49 -6.39
N GLN A 258 7.04 -1.61 -5.73
CA GLN A 258 7.10 -2.93 -6.35
C GLN A 258 6.30 -3.96 -5.56
N ALA A 259 5.57 -4.81 -6.28
CA ALA A 259 4.76 -5.89 -5.73
C ALA A 259 5.29 -7.27 -6.18
N SER A 260 5.25 -8.26 -5.29
CA SER A 260 5.67 -9.65 -5.53
C SER A 260 4.50 -10.58 -5.88
N GLN A 261 3.29 -10.09 -5.66
CA GLN A 261 2.01 -10.78 -5.82
C GLN A 261 0.92 -9.72 -6.18
N PRO A 262 -0.33 -10.11 -6.45
CA PRO A 262 -1.43 -9.14 -6.55
C PRO A 262 -1.55 -8.32 -5.26
N THR A 263 -1.52 -6.99 -5.40
CA THR A 263 -1.51 -6.04 -4.28
C THR A 263 -2.36 -4.81 -4.63
N LYS A 264 -3.17 -4.33 -3.68
CA LYS A 264 -3.80 -3.02 -3.73
C LYS A 264 -2.93 -2.00 -3.00
N VAL A 265 -2.48 -0.97 -3.71
CA VAL A 265 -1.71 0.15 -3.17
C VAL A 265 -2.60 1.37 -3.09
N VAL A 266 -2.64 2.02 -1.93
CA VAL A 266 -3.30 3.32 -1.72
C VAL A 266 -2.24 4.32 -1.26
N MET A 267 -1.97 5.31 -2.11
CA MET A 267 -1.06 6.41 -1.82
C MET A 267 -1.86 7.69 -1.56
N LYS A 268 -1.69 8.31 -0.39
CA LYS A 268 -2.29 9.60 -0.05
C LYS A 268 -1.25 10.70 -0.16
N VAL A 269 -1.51 11.74 -0.96
CA VAL A 269 -0.61 12.91 -1.13
C VAL A 269 -1.44 14.18 -1.08
N GLY A 270 -1.15 15.07 -0.12
CA GLY A 270 -1.83 16.37 -0.03
C GLY A 270 -3.36 16.29 0.15
N GLY A 271 -3.87 15.19 0.71
CA GLY A 271 -5.31 14.95 0.88
C GLY A 271 -6.02 14.35 -0.34
N GLN A 272 -5.30 13.99 -1.40
CA GLN A 272 -5.81 13.15 -2.50
C GLN A 272 -5.36 11.70 -2.31
N ASP A 273 -6.29 10.76 -2.52
CA ASP A 273 -6.05 9.32 -2.46
C ASP A 273 -5.92 8.76 -3.88
N GLU A 274 -4.77 8.18 -4.22
CA GLU A 274 -4.55 7.43 -5.47
C GLU A 274 -4.52 5.92 -5.18
N GLU A 275 -5.46 5.17 -5.75
CA GLU A 275 -5.47 3.70 -5.71
C GLU A 275 -4.83 3.12 -6.97
N ARG A 276 -3.92 2.15 -6.80
CA ARG A 276 -3.33 1.38 -7.89
C ARG A 276 -3.30 -0.10 -7.55
N ARG A 277 -3.93 -0.92 -8.39
CA ARG A 277 -3.82 -2.38 -8.33
C ARG A 277 -2.57 -2.81 -9.09
N MET A 278 -1.77 -3.66 -8.47
CA MET A 278 -0.48 -4.13 -8.98
C MET A 278 -0.44 -5.66 -9.05
N THR A 279 0.40 -6.17 -9.93
CA THR A 279 0.65 -7.61 -10.14
C THR A 279 2.09 -7.98 -9.80
N ALA A 280 2.38 -9.28 -9.70
CA ALA A 280 3.71 -9.79 -9.37
C ALA A 280 4.80 -9.31 -10.34
N GLY A 281 5.85 -8.69 -9.82
CA GLY A 281 6.94 -8.09 -10.59
C GLY A 281 6.63 -6.72 -11.19
N GLN A 282 5.41 -6.21 -11.05
CA GLN A 282 5.08 -4.87 -11.52
C GLN A 282 5.79 -3.81 -10.68
N THR A 283 6.31 -2.79 -11.37
CA THR A 283 6.90 -1.59 -10.77
C THR A 283 6.05 -0.39 -11.16
N ALA A 284 5.68 0.44 -10.20
CA ALA A 284 4.87 1.64 -10.40
C ALA A 284 5.66 2.89 -9.97
N GLU A 285 5.72 3.91 -10.83
CA GLU A 285 6.24 5.24 -10.49
C GLU A 285 5.09 6.13 -10.00
N PHE A 286 5.37 6.86 -8.93
CA PHE A 286 4.56 7.95 -8.39
C PHE A 286 5.44 9.19 -8.22
N HIS A 287 4.88 10.39 -8.34
CA HIS A 287 5.61 11.65 -8.20
C HIS A 287 5.21 12.37 -6.92
N ILE A 288 6.20 12.77 -6.13
CA ILE A 288 5.97 13.54 -4.90
C ILE A 288 6.68 14.89 -4.99
N GLN A 289 6.06 15.93 -4.45
CA GLN A 289 6.55 17.31 -4.49
C GLN A 289 6.36 17.97 -3.13
N SER A 290 7.38 18.70 -2.67
CA SER A 290 7.30 19.49 -1.43
C SER A 290 6.20 20.58 -1.56
N PRO A 291 5.33 20.77 -0.56
CA PRO A 291 5.41 20.26 0.81
C PRO A 291 4.61 18.97 1.09
N ASN A 292 4.11 18.26 0.09
CA ASN A 292 3.16 17.16 0.30
C ASN A 292 3.87 15.86 0.66
N THR A 293 3.78 15.42 1.91
CA THR A 293 4.19 14.07 2.33
C THR A 293 3.29 13.02 1.70
N ALA A 294 3.86 11.89 1.26
CA ALA A 294 3.10 10.74 0.80
C ALA A 294 2.95 9.69 1.91
N LEU A 295 1.72 9.20 2.12
CA LEU A 295 1.41 8.06 2.97
C LEU A 295 1.03 6.88 2.08
N ILE A 296 1.75 5.77 2.15
CA ILE A 296 1.49 4.58 1.35
C ILE A 296 0.99 3.48 2.27
N THR A 297 -0.17 2.91 1.94
CA THR A 297 -0.80 1.79 2.65
C THR A 297 -1.18 0.70 1.65
N THR A 298 -1.05 -0.56 2.09
CA THR A 298 -1.21 -1.73 1.21
C THR A 298 -1.84 -2.92 1.94
N ASP A 299 -2.49 -3.80 1.19
CA ASP A 299 -2.99 -5.09 1.68
C ASP A 299 -1.89 -6.15 1.84
N GLN A 300 -0.84 -6.10 1.01
CA GLN A 300 0.29 -7.04 0.97
C GLN A 300 1.64 -6.31 1.03
N GLY A 301 2.68 -7.00 1.50
CA GLY A 301 4.02 -6.41 1.61
C GLY A 301 4.58 -5.94 0.26
N ILE A 302 5.15 -4.73 0.24
CA ILE A 302 5.77 -4.11 -0.95
C ILE A 302 7.20 -3.60 -0.66
N GLN A 303 7.97 -3.39 -1.73
CA GLN A 303 9.19 -2.59 -1.67
C GLN A 303 8.88 -1.15 -2.12
N VAL A 304 9.41 -0.16 -1.39
CA VAL A 304 9.33 1.25 -1.74
C VAL A 304 10.75 1.80 -1.87
N LEU A 305 11.02 2.45 -2.99
CA LEU A 305 12.31 3.06 -3.32
C LEU A 305 12.09 4.53 -3.66
N TYR A 306 12.93 5.41 -3.14
CA TYR A 306 12.90 6.84 -3.41
C TYR A 306 14.11 7.23 -4.25
N LEU A 307 13.85 7.81 -5.43
CA LEU A 307 14.84 8.39 -6.32
C LEU A 307 14.70 9.92 -6.28
N PHE A 308 15.64 10.58 -5.61
CA PHE A 308 15.82 12.01 -5.77
C PHE A 308 16.24 12.29 -7.21
N ASN A 309 15.48 13.09 -7.95
CA ASN A 309 15.68 13.27 -9.40
C ASN A 309 16.82 14.24 -9.75
N GLY A 310 17.51 14.79 -8.74
CA GLY A 310 18.42 15.92 -8.85
C GLY A 310 17.67 17.26 -8.87
N VAL A 311 18.40 18.36 -8.69
CA VAL A 311 17.88 19.71 -8.92
C VAL A 311 18.99 20.67 -9.38
N GLN A 312 18.63 21.60 -10.26
CA GLN A 312 19.47 22.73 -10.67
C GLN A 312 18.82 24.02 -10.16
N GLY A 313 19.43 24.64 -9.16
CA GLY A 313 18.99 25.91 -8.58
C GLY A 313 19.66 27.12 -9.22
N THR A 314 19.28 28.32 -8.75
CA THR A 314 19.96 29.57 -9.11
C THR A 314 21.22 29.75 -8.25
N ARG A 315 22.28 30.36 -8.82
CA ARG A 315 23.63 30.52 -8.22
C ARG A 315 24.36 29.20 -7.86
N HIS A 316 24.70 28.40 -8.87
CA HIS A 316 25.62 27.25 -8.78
C HIS A 316 25.22 26.12 -7.80
N LEU A 317 24.03 26.17 -7.19
CA LEU A 317 23.52 25.09 -6.36
C LEU A 317 22.97 23.98 -7.27
N LEU A 318 23.69 22.86 -7.31
CA LEU A 318 23.34 21.68 -8.10
C LEU A 318 23.47 20.49 -7.17
N TYR A 319 22.35 19.81 -6.93
CA TYR A 319 22.31 18.56 -6.18
C TYR A 319 22.00 17.43 -7.15
N ASP A 320 22.76 16.35 -7.04
CA ASP A 320 22.72 15.23 -7.97
C ASP A 320 21.82 14.09 -7.49
N PRO A 321 21.36 13.19 -8.40
CA PRO A 321 20.42 12.14 -8.04
C PRO A 321 21.02 11.14 -7.05
N PHE A 322 20.20 10.64 -6.15
CA PHE A 322 20.54 9.53 -5.25
C PHE A 322 19.36 8.57 -5.14
N LEU A 323 19.64 7.29 -4.89
CA LEU A 323 18.64 6.26 -4.66
C LEU A 323 18.66 5.87 -3.18
N MET A 324 17.50 5.62 -2.58
CA MET A 324 17.41 5.00 -1.26
C MET A 324 16.24 4.03 -1.17
N THR A 325 16.39 3.00 -0.34
CA THR A 325 15.26 2.14 0.08
C THR A 325 14.48 2.87 1.18
N VAL A 326 13.15 2.99 1.01
CA VAL A 326 12.27 3.51 2.07
C VAL A 326 11.89 2.33 2.97
N LEU A 327 12.29 2.38 4.23
CA LEU A 327 11.88 1.37 5.21
C LEU A 327 10.41 1.56 5.61
N PRO A 328 9.65 0.47 5.82
CA PRO A 328 8.31 0.53 6.38
C PRO A 328 8.31 1.07 7.81
N THR A 329 7.18 1.66 8.23
CA THR A 329 7.03 2.35 9.53
C THR A 329 7.15 1.42 10.74
N ASP A 330 6.93 0.11 10.55
CA ASP A 330 7.10 -0.91 11.58
C ASP A 330 8.59 -1.21 11.91
N ARG A 331 9.52 -0.79 11.05
CA ARG A 331 10.97 -0.83 11.28
C ARG A 331 11.54 0.44 11.91
N PHE A 332 10.71 1.42 12.28
CA PHE A 332 11.20 2.65 12.89
C PHE A 332 11.68 2.40 14.32
N CYS A 333 12.87 2.90 14.61
CA CYS A 333 13.54 2.79 15.90
C CYS A 333 13.28 4.01 16.78
N SER A 334 13.38 3.82 18.11
CA SER A 334 13.34 4.92 19.09
C SER A 334 14.67 5.67 19.18
N SER A 335 15.74 5.11 18.63
CA SER A 335 17.05 5.73 18.57
C SER A 335 17.76 5.39 17.26
N TYR A 336 18.45 6.39 16.73
CA TYR A 336 19.30 6.27 15.56
C TYR A 336 20.71 6.72 15.97
N THR A 337 21.74 6.07 15.44
CA THR A 337 23.14 6.55 15.56
C THR A 337 23.55 7.10 14.23
N LEU A 338 24.33 8.15 14.29
CA LEU A 338 24.41 9.10 13.22
C LEU A 338 25.90 9.41 12.90
N ASN A 339 26.29 9.57 11.63
CA ASN A 339 27.66 9.91 11.18
C ASN A 339 27.72 10.87 9.95
N GLY A 340 28.51 11.96 10.04
CA GLY A 340 28.59 13.01 9.02
C GLY A 340 29.75 12.89 8.01
N GLN A 341 29.54 13.32 6.75
CA GLN A 341 30.56 13.31 5.70
C GLN A 341 31.34 14.63 5.66
N ALA A 342 32.66 14.51 5.78
CA ALA A 342 33.57 15.65 5.70
C ALA A 342 33.58 16.25 4.29
N ASN A 343 33.50 17.58 4.21
CA ASN A 343 33.45 18.40 2.98
C ASN A 343 32.12 18.39 2.20
N PHE A 344 31.04 17.80 2.74
CA PHE A 344 29.70 17.82 2.14
C PHE A 344 28.72 18.71 2.93
N ASP A 345 27.67 19.18 2.26
CA ASP A 345 26.54 19.89 2.89
C ASP A 345 25.57 18.85 3.46
N ASN A 346 25.76 18.53 4.73
CA ASN A 346 25.06 17.44 5.41
C ASN A 346 23.64 17.88 5.83
N LYS A 347 22.62 17.09 5.44
CA LYS A 347 21.22 17.32 5.84
C LYS A 347 20.62 16.04 6.40
N ALA A 348 19.77 16.20 7.41
CA ALA A 348 18.98 15.13 8.01
C ALA A 348 17.49 15.45 7.85
N LEU A 349 16.70 14.42 7.56
CA LEU A 349 15.25 14.45 7.56
C LEU A 349 14.78 13.62 8.75
N PHE A 350 14.02 14.23 9.65
CA PHE A 350 13.45 13.54 10.80
C PHE A 350 11.95 13.33 10.57
N LEU A 351 11.53 12.08 10.67
CA LEU A 351 10.13 11.70 10.80
C LEU A 351 9.95 11.11 12.19
N VAL A 352 9.11 11.74 12.99
CA VAL A 352 8.95 11.45 14.41
C VAL A 352 7.46 11.53 14.74
N ARG A 353 6.98 10.61 15.58
CA ARG A 353 5.66 10.72 16.21
C ARG A 353 5.58 12.03 17.00
N THR A 354 4.47 12.74 16.88
CA THR A 354 4.24 14.02 17.56
C THR A 354 4.30 13.86 19.09
N SER A 355 3.86 12.72 19.64
CA SER A 355 3.99 12.36 21.06
C SER A 355 5.44 12.22 21.53
N ASP A 356 6.35 11.86 20.63
CA ASP A 356 7.76 11.62 20.95
C ASP A 356 8.58 12.91 20.89
N LEU A 357 8.06 14.00 20.31
CA LEU A 357 8.73 15.30 20.20
C LEU A 357 9.20 15.89 21.56
N PRO A 358 8.43 15.85 22.67
CA PRO A 358 8.92 16.29 23.98
C PRO A 358 10.05 15.40 24.53
N GLY A 359 10.09 14.13 24.13
CA GLY A 359 11.13 13.16 24.48
C GLY A 359 12.36 13.23 23.59
N LEU A 360 12.24 13.77 22.38
CA LEU A 360 13.29 13.77 21.37
C LEU A 360 14.56 14.52 21.82
N ARG A 361 15.72 13.88 21.66
CA ARG A 361 17.03 14.42 21.97
C ARG A 361 17.96 14.30 20.77
N PHE A 362 18.85 15.26 20.63
CA PHE A 362 19.99 15.23 19.73
C PHE A 362 21.24 15.30 20.61
N ASP A 363 22.10 14.29 20.55
CA ASP A 363 23.32 14.17 21.38
C ASP A 363 23.07 14.29 22.89
N GLY A 364 21.95 13.72 23.36
CA GLY A 364 21.46 13.83 24.73
C GLY A 364 20.86 15.19 25.09
N ALA A 365 21.07 16.23 24.29
CA ALA A 365 20.49 17.55 24.47
C ALA A 365 19.07 17.63 23.88
N PRO A 366 18.17 18.48 24.42
CA PRO A 366 16.94 18.87 23.73
C PRO A 366 17.27 19.56 22.40
N LEU A 367 16.38 19.41 21.42
CA LEU A 367 16.53 20.09 20.14
C LEU A 367 16.49 21.63 20.26
N PRO A 368 17.10 22.37 19.31
CA PRO A 368 17.00 23.82 19.24
C PRO A 368 15.53 24.29 19.20
N ARG A 369 15.22 25.37 19.92
CA ARG A 369 13.83 25.90 20.02
C ARG A 369 13.27 26.45 18.71
N ASP A 370 14.14 26.70 17.74
CA ASP A 370 13.83 27.14 16.38
C ASP A 370 13.61 25.98 15.39
N ALA A 371 13.74 24.72 15.83
CA ALA A 371 13.40 23.55 15.03
C ALA A 371 11.91 23.56 14.64
N ARG A 372 11.64 23.82 13.35
CA ARG A 372 10.28 23.86 12.81
C ARG A 372 9.84 22.47 12.37
N TRP A 373 8.82 21.95 13.04
CA TRP A 373 8.15 20.71 12.65
C TRP A 373 6.98 21.02 11.71
N ARG A 374 6.78 20.14 10.72
CA ARG A 374 5.57 20.10 9.90
C ARG A 374 4.85 18.81 10.23
N GLU A 375 3.63 18.93 10.72
CA GLU A 375 2.75 17.78 10.95
C GLU A 375 2.51 17.03 9.64
N VAL A 376 2.53 15.71 9.70
CA VAL A 376 2.19 14.85 8.57
C VAL A 376 0.74 14.44 8.79
N ASP A 377 -0.17 15.03 7.99
CA ASP A 377 -1.62 14.82 8.10
C ASP A 377 -2.00 13.36 7.80
N THR A 378 -1.89 12.51 8.82
CA THR A 378 -2.68 11.29 8.92
C THR A 378 -4.09 11.72 9.32
N LYS A 379 -4.92 12.06 8.33
CA LYS A 379 -6.36 12.25 8.56
C LYS A 379 -6.89 11.00 9.25
N CYS A 380 -7.13 11.10 10.55
CA CYS A 380 -7.82 10.06 11.28
C CYS A 380 -9.20 9.82 10.63
N PRO A 381 -9.76 8.59 10.75
CA PRO A 381 -11.11 8.30 10.27
C PRO A 381 -12.13 9.35 10.72
N SER A 382 -13.16 9.58 9.91
CA SER A 382 -14.27 10.47 10.28
C SER A 382 -14.77 10.18 11.69
N ASN A 383 -15.04 11.25 12.46
CA ASN A 383 -15.42 11.20 13.87
C ASN A 383 -14.36 10.63 14.83
N SER A 384 -13.09 10.63 14.42
CA SER A 384 -11.96 10.44 15.33
C SER A 384 -10.92 11.56 15.16
N PRO A 385 -10.78 12.50 16.10
CA PRO A 385 -9.64 13.40 16.11
C PRO A 385 -8.36 12.63 16.43
N TYR A 386 -7.26 13.12 15.87
CA TYR A 386 -5.93 12.75 16.31
C TYR A 386 -5.68 13.36 17.71
N GLU A 387 -5.26 12.53 18.67
CA GLU A 387 -4.97 12.92 20.04
C GLU A 387 -3.59 12.41 20.50
N VAL A 388 -2.83 13.29 21.17
CA VAL A 388 -1.51 12.97 21.74
C VAL A 388 -1.60 12.03 22.96
N CYS A 389 -2.79 11.91 23.55
CA CYS A 389 -3.06 11.18 24.80
C CYS A 389 -4.40 10.42 24.71
N ALA A 390 -4.63 9.75 23.58
CA ALA A 390 -5.74 8.81 23.40
C ALA A 390 -5.61 7.61 24.36
N SER A 391 -6.73 6.96 24.70
CA SER A 391 -6.71 5.76 25.56
C SER A 391 -6.15 4.55 24.82
N SER A 392 -5.11 3.91 25.36
CA SER A 392 -4.65 2.57 24.90
C SER A 392 -5.63 1.44 25.24
N CYS A 393 -6.66 1.73 26.05
CA CYS A 393 -7.76 0.83 26.38
C CYS A 393 -9.08 1.44 25.85
N PRO A 394 -9.28 1.60 24.53
CA PRO A 394 -10.50 2.20 23.99
C PRO A 394 -11.69 1.27 24.21
N THR A 395 -12.86 1.87 24.46
CA THR A 395 -14.12 1.13 24.46
C THR A 395 -14.48 0.76 23.02
N THR A 396 -14.78 -0.52 22.77
CA THR A 396 -15.13 -1.03 21.44
C THR A 396 -16.58 -1.53 21.42
N CYS A 397 -17.21 -1.58 20.25
CA CYS A 397 -18.52 -2.19 20.07
C CYS A 397 -18.57 -3.67 20.47
N GLN A 398 -17.43 -4.37 20.49
CA GLN A 398 -17.37 -5.78 20.94
C GLN A 398 -17.44 -5.91 22.46
N SER A 399 -16.77 -5.01 23.19
CA SER A 399 -16.56 -5.14 24.63
C SER A 399 -17.47 -4.25 25.47
N LEU A 400 -17.93 -3.13 24.93
CA LEU A 400 -18.74 -2.06 25.57
C LEU A 400 -18.14 -1.44 26.85
N SER A 401 -17.06 -2.01 27.38
CA SER A 401 -16.15 -1.43 28.37
C SER A 401 -14.69 -1.65 27.93
N PRO A 402 -13.73 -0.92 28.52
CA PRO A 402 -12.32 -1.29 28.46
C PRO A 402 -12.09 -2.72 29.01
N PRO A 403 -11.05 -3.46 28.56
CA PRO A 403 -10.78 -4.80 29.06
C PRO A 403 -10.48 -4.82 30.57
N LEU A 404 -10.99 -5.84 31.28
CA LEU A 404 -10.78 -6.01 32.72
C LEU A 404 -9.28 -6.13 33.05
N GLY A 405 -8.79 -5.21 33.87
CA GLY A 405 -7.36 -5.10 34.22
C GLY A 405 -6.50 -4.28 33.25
N CYS A 406 -7.07 -3.73 32.18
CA CYS A 406 -6.36 -2.82 31.27
C CYS A 406 -6.01 -1.52 32.02
N LYS A 407 -4.70 -1.26 32.17
CA LYS A 407 -4.22 0.02 32.73
C LYS A 407 -4.24 1.04 31.60
N ALA A 408 -5.20 1.97 31.63
CA ALA A 408 -5.31 3.06 30.67
C ALA A 408 -4.10 4.00 30.77
N GLN A 409 -3.01 3.62 30.12
CA GLN A 409 -1.89 4.51 29.79
C GLN A 409 -2.30 5.28 28.54
N CYS A 410 -2.19 6.60 28.54
CA CYS A 410 -2.47 7.33 27.32
C CYS A 410 -1.30 7.23 26.34
N GLY A 411 -1.64 7.17 25.06
CA GLY A 411 -0.71 7.07 23.96
C GLY A 411 -1.20 7.87 22.76
N GLU A 412 -0.32 8.07 21.81
CA GLU A 412 -0.64 8.77 20.57
C GLU A 412 -1.59 7.94 19.70
N GLY A 413 -2.66 8.54 19.18
CA GLY A 413 -3.54 7.85 18.25
C GLY A 413 -4.82 8.61 17.91
N CYS A 414 -5.62 8.04 17.02
CA CYS A 414 -6.97 8.52 16.77
C CYS A 414 -7.88 8.09 17.93
N SER A 415 -8.53 9.06 18.58
CA SER A 415 -9.53 8.83 19.63
C SER A 415 -10.91 9.01 19.03
N CYS A 416 -11.92 8.23 19.41
CA CYS A 416 -13.29 8.51 18.95
C CYS A 416 -13.81 9.78 19.62
N ASN A 417 -14.50 10.64 18.85
CA ASN A 417 -15.23 11.78 19.39
C ASN A 417 -16.21 11.34 20.50
N GLU A 418 -16.53 12.25 21.41
CA GLU A 418 -17.59 12.02 22.40
C GLU A 418 -18.91 11.62 21.71
N GLY A 419 -19.54 10.54 22.18
CA GLY A 419 -20.73 9.93 21.54
C GLY A 419 -20.43 8.87 20.46
N PHE A 420 -19.16 8.70 20.06
CA PHE A 420 -18.72 7.68 19.11
C PHE A 420 -17.90 6.58 19.81
N ILE A 421 -17.93 5.37 19.23
CA ILE A 421 -17.33 4.15 19.77
C ILE A 421 -16.63 3.37 18.65
N MET A 422 -15.58 2.62 19.00
CA MET A 422 -14.74 1.93 18.02
C MET A 422 -15.41 0.66 17.48
N SER A 423 -15.79 0.68 16.21
CA SER A 423 -16.35 -0.43 15.43
C SER A 423 -15.29 -0.93 14.44
N GLY A 424 -14.46 -1.87 14.88
CA GLY A 424 -13.32 -2.35 14.11
C GLY A 424 -12.25 -1.27 13.92
N ASP A 425 -12.19 -0.66 12.73
CA ASP A 425 -11.22 0.37 12.32
C ASP A 425 -11.85 1.77 12.15
N ARG A 426 -13.11 1.96 12.58
CA ARG A 426 -13.86 3.22 12.43
C ARG A 426 -14.52 3.63 13.75
N CYS A 427 -14.70 4.94 13.94
CA CYS A 427 -15.50 5.49 15.03
C CYS A 427 -16.92 5.76 14.51
N VAL A 428 -17.89 5.06 15.07
CA VAL A 428 -19.30 5.13 14.68
C VAL A 428 -20.15 5.51 15.91
N PRO A 429 -21.34 6.10 15.75
CA PRO A 429 -22.30 6.25 16.84
C PRO A 429 -22.60 4.90 17.51
N PHE A 430 -22.95 4.89 18.80
CA PHE A 430 -23.27 3.63 19.50
C PHE A 430 -24.39 2.80 18.82
N SER A 431 -25.35 3.46 18.15
CA SER A 431 -26.41 2.83 17.36
C SER A 431 -25.92 2.11 16.09
N GLU A 432 -24.68 2.37 15.65
CA GLU A 432 -24.02 1.72 14.51
C GLU A 432 -23.02 0.64 14.96
N CYS A 433 -23.01 0.28 16.24
CA CYS A 433 -22.39 -0.97 16.67
C CYS A 433 -23.12 -2.16 16.05
N GLY A 434 -22.34 -3.08 15.46
CA GLY A 434 -22.84 -4.35 14.96
C GLY A 434 -23.01 -5.39 16.07
N CYS A 435 -22.90 -6.65 15.68
CA CYS A 435 -23.37 -7.80 16.42
C CYS A 435 -22.21 -8.56 17.05
N VAL A 436 -22.40 -9.05 18.28
CA VAL A 436 -21.48 -10.04 18.88
C VAL A 436 -22.13 -11.41 18.79
N TYR A 437 -21.51 -12.32 18.05
CA TYR A 437 -21.99 -13.68 17.82
C TYR A 437 -20.87 -14.69 18.04
N SER A 438 -21.10 -15.69 18.90
CA SER A 438 -20.08 -16.67 19.29
C SER A 438 -18.75 -16.02 19.70
N GLU A 439 -18.83 -15.06 20.63
CA GLU A 439 -17.71 -14.24 21.18
C GLU A 439 -16.97 -13.35 20.16
N ARG A 440 -17.36 -13.36 18.88
CA ARG A 440 -16.77 -12.55 17.82
C ARG A 440 -17.68 -11.39 17.41
N TYR A 441 -17.08 -10.23 17.20
CA TYR A 441 -17.77 -9.05 16.67
C TYR A 441 -17.84 -9.07 15.14
N TYR A 442 -18.97 -8.62 14.62
CA TYR A 442 -19.30 -8.45 13.20
C TYR A 442 -19.95 -7.07 13.03
N ARG A 443 -19.61 -6.34 11.97
CA ARG A 443 -20.18 -5.01 11.70
C ARG A 443 -21.62 -5.13 11.18
N ILE A 444 -22.40 -4.06 11.27
CA ILE A 444 -23.69 -3.98 10.58
C ILE A 444 -23.49 -4.30 9.08
N ASP A 445 -24.40 -5.08 8.53
CA ASP A 445 -24.42 -5.67 7.19
C ASP A 445 -23.25 -6.64 6.86
N GLU A 446 -22.41 -6.99 7.84
CA GLU A 446 -21.36 -8.00 7.66
C GLU A 446 -21.97 -9.40 7.55
N VAL A 447 -21.64 -10.10 6.47
CA VAL A 447 -22.07 -11.48 6.17
C VAL A 447 -20.99 -12.47 6.57
N PHE A 448 -21.34 -13.44 7.42
CA PHE A 448 -20.43 -14.43 8.00
C PHE A 448 -21.03 -15.84 8.08
N TYR A 449 -20.15 -16.84 8.27
CA TYR A 449 -20.51 -18.27 8.22
C TYR A 449 -20.03 -18.95 9.52
N PRO A 450 -20.82 -18.90 10.61
CA PRO A 450 -20.31 -19.17 11.96
C PRO A 450 -19.76 -20.58 12.14
N ASN A 451 -20.43 -21.58 11.56
CA ASN A 451 -20.08 -22.99 11.73
C ASN A 451 -18.87 -23.44 10.88
N GLY A 452 -18.27 -22.56 10.08
CA GLY A 452 -17.12 -22.88 9.24
C GLY A 452 -17.37 -23.98 8.20
N LYS A 453 -18.63 -24.25 7.85
CA LYS A 453 -19.06 -25.33 6.93
C LYS A 453 -19.87 -24.84 5.71
N CYS A 454 -20.13 -23.53 5.61
CA CYS A 454 -21.00 -22.94 4.58
C CYS A 454 -22.39 -23.61 4.48
N GLN A 455 -22.95 -23.97 5.63
CA GLN A 455 -24.31 -24.52 5.80
C GLN A 455 -25.30 -23.45 6.28
N GLU A 456 -24.78 -22.36 6.81
CA GLU A 456 -25.51 -21.26 7.44
C GLU A 456 -24.76 -19.98 7.10
N GLU A 457 -25.47 -19.00 6.56
CA GLU A 457 -25.01 -17.65 6.26
C GLU A 457 -25.77 -16.70 7.19
N CYS A 458 -25.03 -15.91 7.96
CA CYS A 458 -25.58 -14.96 8.91
C CYS A 458 -25.19 -13.54 8.49
N THR A 459 -26.16 -12.64 8.52
CA THR A 459 -25.93 -11.20 8.34
C THR A 459 -26.16 -10.53 9.67
N CYS A 460 -25.21 -9.71 10.11
CA CYS A 460 -25.45 -8.77 11.19
C CYS A 460 -26.34 -7.63 10.70
N SER A 461 -27.45 -7.36 11.37
CA SER A 461 -28.39 -6.30 11.02
C SER A 461 -28.29 -5.13 12.01
N GLN A 462 -29.03 -4.06 11.72
CA GLN A 462 -29.25 -2.97 12.67
C GLN A 462 -29.81 -3.52 14.01
N ASP A 463 -29.59 -2.79 15.09
CA ASP A 463 -29.88 -3.18 16.49
C ASP A 463 -29.06 -4.37 17.03
N GLY A 464 -27.99 -4.80 16.35
CA GLY A 464 -27.10 -5.88 16.82
C GLY A 464 -27.68 -7.29 16.67
N LEU A 465 -28.79 -7.43 15.94
CA LEU A 465 -29.45 -8.70 15.66
C LEU A 465 -28.72 -9.47 14.55
N VAL A 466 -28.56 -10.78 14.74
CA VAL A 466 -27.97 -11.66 13.73
C VAL A 466 -29.06 -12.47 13.03
N ASN A 467 -29.21 -12.24 11.73
CA ASN A 467 -30.16 -12.94 10.87
C ASN A 467 -29.46 -14.04 10.09
N CYS A 468 -29.63 -15.29 10.52
CA CYS A 468 -29.06 -16.47 9.87
C CYS A 468 -30.07 -17.15 8.94
N LYS A 469 -29.60 -17.57 7.77
CA LYS A 469 -30.33 -18.42 6.81
C LYS A 469 -29.51 -19.66 6.49
N ASN A 470 -30.18 -20.81 6.35
CA ASN A 470 -29.51 -22.01 5.86
C ASN A 470 -29.13 -21.83 4.39
N ILE A 471 -27.92 -22.24 4.03
CA ILE A 471 -27.41 -22.19 2.65
C ILE A 471 -26.74 -23.51 2.27
N SER A 472 -26.59 -23.72 0.98
CA SER A 472 -25.69 -24.71 0.41
C SER A 472 -24.98 -24.07 -0.76
N CYS A 473 -23.65 -24.19 -0.82
CA CYS A 473 -22.90 -23.72 -1.98
C CYS A 473 -23.44 -24.35 -3.26
N GLY A 474 -23.60 -23.55 -4.32
CA GLY A 474 -24.12 -23.98 -5.60
C GLY A 474 -23.23 -25.03 -6.28
N PRO A 475 -23.71 -25.68 -7.36
CA PRO A 475 -23.00 -26.77 -8.05
C PRO A 475 -21.61 -26.37 -8.58
N ASN A 476 -21.38 -25.08 -8.82
CA ASN A 476 -20.10 -24.51 -9.29
C ASN A 476 -19.35 -23.72 -8.20
N GLU A 477 -19.66 -23.94 -6.92
CA GLU A 477 -19.01 -23.31 -5.78
C GLU A 477 -18.37 -24.34 -4.83
N LYS A 478 -17.33 -23.93 -4.10
CA LYS A 478 -16.73 -24.73 -3.02
C LYS A 478 -16.54 -23.87 -1.77
N CYS A 479 -16.85 -24.45 -0.60
CA CYS A 479 -16.66 -23.82 0.71
C CYS A 479 -15.18 -23.76 1.12
N LYS A 480 -14.45 -22.72 0.68
CA LYS A 480 -13.02 -22.48 0.93
C LYS A 480 -12.78 -21.19 1.71
N VAL A 481 -11.64 -21.11 2.40
CA VAL A 481 -11.17 -19.91 3.09
C VAL A 481 -10.47 -19.00 2.08
N VAL A 482 -10.85 -17.72 2.03
CA VAL A 482 -10.18 -16.65 1.29
C VAL A 482 -10.16 -15.43 2.20
N ASP A 483 -9.02 -14.75 2.32
CA ASP A 483 -8.82 -13.57 3.19
C ASP A 483 -9.25 -13.80 4.66
N GLY A 484 -9.06 -15.01 5.18
CA GLY A 484 -9.42 -15.41 6.54
C GLY A 484 -10.92 -15.69 6.77
N VAL A 485 -11.77 -15.52 5.75
CA VAL A 485 -13.22 -15.80 5.81
C VAL A 485 -13.54 -17.04 4.98
N ARG A 486 -14.31 -17.98 5.56
CA ARG A 486 -14.75 -19.20 4.86
C ARG A 486 -16.14 -18.97 4.28
N LYS A 487 -16.25 -18.93 2.95
CA LYS A 487 -17.52 -18.70 2.24
C LYS A 487 -17.67 -19.61 1.02
N CYS A 488 -18.88 -19.67 0.46
CA CYS A 488 -19.07 -20.25 -0.86
C CYS A 488 -18.34 -19.39 -1.88
N GLN A 489 -17.54 -20.04 -2.72
CA GLN A 489 -16.63 -19.37 -3.65
C GLN A 489 -16.67 -20.10 -4.99
N PRO A 490 -16.68 -19.38 -6.13
CA PRO A 490 -16.70 -20.01 -7.43
C PRO A 490 -15.47 -20.91 -7.64
N VAL A 491 -15.70 -22.02 -8.35
CA VAL A 491 -14.69 -23.03 -8.67
C VAL A 491 -13.84 -22.61 -9.88
N GLY A 492 -14.37 -21.75 -10.75
CA GLY A 492 -13.69 -21.17 -11.91
C GLY A 492 -14.27 -19.80 -12.29
N LEU A 493 -13.73 -19.19 -13.34
CA LEU A 493 -14.21 -17.96 -13.96
C LEU A 493 -14.33 -18.23 -15.46
N GLU A 494 -15.53 -18.02 -16.01
CA GLU A 494 -15.76 -18.02 -17.46
C GLU A 494 -16.02 -16.58 -17.92
N VAL A 495 -15.63 -16.27 -19.16
CA VAL A 495 -15.67 -14.90 -19.69
C VAL A 495 -16.40 -14.88 -21.02
N PHE A 496 -17.45 -14.08 -21.11
CA PHE A 496 -18.10 -13.71 -22.37
C PHE A 496 -17.45 -12.43 -22.89
N VAL A 497 -16.99 -12.43 -24.15
CA VAL A 497 -16.27 -11.31 -24.77
C VAL A 497 -17.11 -10.67 -25.86
N VAL A 498 -17.14 -9.33 -25.88
CA VAL A 498 -17.68 -8.50 -26.97
C VAL A 498 -16.57 -7.57 -27.44
N ALA A 499 -16.29 -7.50 -28.73
CA ALA A 499 -15.24 -6.65 -29.28
C ALA A 499 -15.54 -6.18 -30.72
N GLY A 500 -15.07 -4.97 -31.06
CA GLY A 500 -15.06 -4.47 -32.44
C GLY A 500 -16.45 -4.36 -33.09
N ASP A 501 -16.53 -4.72 -34.36
CA ASP A 501 -17.77 -4.78 -35.16
C ASP A 501 -18.43 -6.17 -35.11
N PRO A 502 -19.54 -6.28 -34.37
CA PRO A 502 -19.59 -6.94 -33.08
C PRO A 502 -19.19 -8.43 -33.20
N HIS A 503 -18.00 -8.73 -32.69
CA HIS A 503 -17.48 -10.06 -32.50
C HIS A 503 -17.80 -10.55 -31.09
N TYR A 504 -18.38 -11.74 -30.99
CA TYR A 504 -18.77 -12.37 -29.75
C TYR A 504 -17.94 -13.63 -29.50
N THR A 505 -17.60 -13.87 -28.24
CA THR A 505 -17.12 -15.17 -27.76
C THR A 505 -17.91 -15.54 -26.52
N SER A 506 -18.66 -16.64 -26.58
CA SER A 506 -19.50 -17.11 -25.47
C SER A 506 -18.68 -17.71 -24.32
N PHE A 507 -19.34 -17.94 -23.18
CA PHE A 507 -18.72 -18.51 -21.98
C PHE A 507 -18.06 -19.89 -22.19
N ASP A 508 -18.53 -20.66 -23.17
CA ASP A 508 -17.96 -21.95 -23.59
C ASP A 508 -16.90 -21.83 -24.70
N GLY A 509 -16.48 -20.60 -25.03
CA GLY A 509 -15.42 -20.30 -25.99
C GLY A 509 -15.84 -20.31 -27.46
N VAL A 510 -17.13 -20.42 -27.77
CA VAL A 510 -17.62 -20.39 -29.15
C VAL A 510 -17.61 -18.96 -29.68
N HIS A 511 -16.89 -18.74 -30.78
CA HIS A 511 -16.80 -17.46 -31.45
C HIS A 511 -17.87 -17.31 -32.55
N PHE A 512 -18.53 -16.16 -32.62
CA PHE A 512 -19.52 -15.83 -33.65
C PHE A 512 -19.62 -14.33 -33.90
N ASP A 513 -20.05 -13.97 -35.12
CA ASP A 513 -20.27 -12.59 -35.55
C ASP A 513 -21.78 -12.31 -35.64
N PHE A 514 -22.25 -11.17 -35.14
CA PHE A 514 -23.66 -10.81 -35.24
C PHE A 514 -23.87 -9.31 -35.45
N GLN A 515 -24.30 -8.95 -36.66
CA GLN A 515 -24.42 -7.58 -37.15
C GLN A 515 -25.86 -7.03 -36.94
N GLY A 516 -26.29 -6.97 -35.68
CA GLY A 516 -27.62 -6.49 -35.26
C GLY A 516 -27.59 -5.09 -34.66
N THR A 517 -28.64 -4.29 -34.89
CA THR A 517 -28.75 -2.87 -34.46
C THR A 517 -29.88 -2.63 -33.44
N CYS A 518 -30.04 -3.52 -32.48
CA CYS A 518 -31.01 -3.39 -31.38
C CYS A 518 -30.30 -3.54 -30.03
N THR A 519 -31.06 -3.44 -28.95
CA THR A 519 -30.63 -3.89 -27.63
C THR A 519 -30.73 -5.41 -27.53
N TYR A 520 -29.67 -6.07 -27.05
CA TYR A 520 -29.61 -7.52 -26.87
C TYR A 520 -29.15 -7.86 -25.45
N THR A 521 -29.78 -8.87 -24.82
CA THR A 521 -29.29 -9.40 -23.54
C THR A 521 -28.07 -10.29 -23.77
N LEU A 522 -26.92 -9.89 -23.26
CA LEU A 522 -25.68 -10.68 -23.33
C LEU A 522 -25.66 -11.81 -22.29
N ALA A 523 -26.06 -11.49 -21.07
CA ALA A 523 -26.10 -12.42 -19.95
C ALA A 523 -27.19 -11.98 -18.97
N LYS A 524 -27.92 -12.93 -18.39
CA LYS A 524 -28.92 -12.69 -17.36
C LYS A 524 -28.98 -13.88 -16.41
N GLY A 525 -29.17 -13.62 -15.12
CA GLY A 525 -29.43 -14.66 -14.13
C GLY A 525 -30.79 -15.32 -14.37
N CYS A 526 -30.82 -16.64 -14.51
CA CYS A 526 -32.01 -17.46 -14.74
C CYS A 526 -32.09 -18.58 -13.70
N GLY A 527 -33.30 -18.95 -13.27
CA GLY A 527 -33.52 -20.08 -12.34
C GLY A 527 -32.91 -19.85 -10.95
N LEU A 528 -32.98 -18.61 -10.43
CA LEU A 528 -32.37 -18.21 -9.17
C LEU A 528 -33.23 -18.52 -7.93
N ASP A 529 -34.47 -18.98 -8.13
CA ASP A 529 -35.42 -19.28 -7.06
C ASP A 529 -34.86 -20.32 -6.08
N GLY A 530 -34.76 -19.95 -4.80
CA GLY A 530 -34.16 -20.80 -3.77
C GLY A 530 -32.63 -20.82 -3.71
N THR A 531 -31.94 -20.00 -4.52
CA THR A 531 -30.48 -19.81 -4.44
C THR A 531 -30.12 -18.56 -3.62
N HIS A 532 -28.85 -18.44 -3.20
CA HIS A 532 -28.31 -17.23 -2.57
C HIS A 532 -27.80 -16.18 -3.59
N LEU A 533 -28.00 -16.42 -4.89
CA LEU A 533 -27.43 -15.60 -5.96
C LEU A 533 -28.31 -14.38 -6.28
N VAL A 534 -27.67 -13.25 -6.53
CA VAL A 534 -28.33 -11.99 -6.84
C VAL A 534 -28.71 -11.94 -8.33
N PRO A 535 -29.94 -11.57 -8.69
CA PRO A 535 -30.32 -11.37 -10.08
C PRO A 535 -29.54 -10.20 -10.70
N PHE A 536 -29.05 -10.42 -11.92
CA PHE A 536 -28.41 -9.40 -12.75
C PHE A 536 -28.85 -9.54 -14.20
N SER A 537 -28.78 -8.45 -14.96
CA SER A 537 -29.03 -8.39 -16.40
C SER A 537 -27.94 -7.56 -17.05
N VAL A 538 -27.29 -8.07 -18.10
CA VAL A 538 -26.35 -7.33 -18.95
C VAL A 538 -26.96 -7.16 -20.33
N GLN A 539 -27.17 -5.92 -20.74
CA GLN A 539 -27.67 -5.55 -22.05
C GLN A 539 -26.58 -4.85 -22.86
N VAL A 540 -26.59 -5.04 -24.18
CA VAL A 540 -25.77 -4.29 -25.13
C VAL A 540 -26.66 -3.59 -26.13
N GLU A 541 -26.46 -2.31 -26.34
CA GLU A 541 -27.06 -1.56 -27.44
C GLU A 541 -26.03 -1.42 -28.56
N ASN A 542 -26.37 -1.96 -29.73
CA ASN A 542 -25.53 -1.84 -30.92
C ASN A 542 -26.15 -0.81 -31.88
N GLU A 543 -25.36 0.19 -32.29
CA GLU A 543 -25.76 1.16 -33.31
C GLU A 543 -25.16 0.81 -34.69
N ARG A 544 -25.65 1.48 -35.75
CA ARG A 544 -25.16 1.27 -37.12
C ARG A 544 -23.99 2.19 -37.42
N TRP A 545 -22.82 1.60 -37.70
CA TRP A 545 -21.59 2.36 -37.98
C TRP A 545 -21.27 2.39 -39.49
N TRP A 546 -20.67 3.49 -39.96
CA TRP A 546 -20.37 3.70 -41.38
C TRP A 546 -19.01 4.38 -41.62
N PRO A 547 -17.94 3.61 -41.82
CA PRO A 547 -16.66 4.13 -42.29
C PRO A 547 -16.70 4.33 -43.80
N ALA A 548 -16.59 5.58 -44.24
CA ALA A 548 -16.12 5.96 -45.58
C ALA A 548 -16.71 5.19 -46.79
N GLY A 549 -17.99 4.82 -46.76
CA GLY A 549 -18.74 4.42 -47.95
C GLY A 549 -18.90 2.92 -48.21
N ARG A 550 -18.46 2.00 -47.33
CA ARG A 550 -18.50 0.55 -47.62
C ARG A 550 -18.88 -0.33 -46.42
N ARG A 551 -19.89 -1.20 -46.67
CA ARG A 551 -20.54 -2.18 -45.77
C ARG A 551 -21.35 -1.57 -44.62
N HIS A 552 -22.46 -2.23 -44.31
CA HIS A 552 -23.26 -1.94 -43.12
C HIS A 552 -22.77 -2.86 -42.02
N VAL A 553 -22.12 -2.30 -41.01
CA VAL A 553 -21.75 -2.98 -39.77
C VAL A 553 -22.44 -2.30 -38.60
N SER A 554 -22.58 -3.02 -37.50
CA SER A 554 -22.97 -2.46 -36.22
C SER A 554 -21.77 -2.38 -35.28
N VAL A 555 -21.82 -1.47 -34.30
CA VAL A 555 -20.83 -1.37 -33.22
C VAL A 555 -21.56 -1.19 -31.90
N THR A 556 -20.94 -1.59 -30.80
CA THR A 556 -21.51 -1.39 -29.46
C THR A 556 -21.46 0.08 -29.07
N GLN A 557 -22.63 0.68 -28.91
CA GLN A 557 -22.83 2.06 -28.45
C GLN A 557 -22.86 2.14 -26.91
N LEU A 558 -23.50 1.15 -26.29
CA LEU A 558 -23.80 1.09 -24.87
C LEU A 558 -23.69 -0.33 -24.33
N VAL A 559 -23.18 -0.47 -23.11
CA VAL A 559 -23.40 -1.65 -22.26
C VAL A 559 -24.09 -1.20 -20.99
N GLU A 560 -25.17 -1.88 -20.62
CA GLU A 560 -25.95 -1.63 -19.42
C GLU A 560 -25.90 -2.86 -18.51
N LEU A 561 -25.66 -2.63 -17.21
CA LEU A 561 -25.72 -3.66 -16.17
C LEU A 561 -26.76 -3.27 -15.13
N GLU A 562 -27.83 -4.04 -15.02
CA GLU A 562 -28.79 -3.98 -13.93
C GLU A 562 -28.39 -4.98 -12.84
N VAL A 563 -28.10 -4.51 -11.63
CA VAL A 563 -27.78 -5.37 -10.47
C VAL A 563 -28.01 -4.62 -9.15
N TYR A 564 -28.50 -5.32 -8.11
CA TYR A 564 -28.85 -4.73 -6.80
C TYR A 564 -29.86 -3.55 -6.85
N GLY A 565 -30.64 -3.42 -7.93
CA GLY A 565 -31.54 -2.28 -8.13
C GLY A 565 -30.89 -1.01 -8.70
N TYR A 566 -29.58 -1.07 -9.02
CA TYR A 566 -28.87 -0.03 -9.76
C TYR A 566 -28.77 -0.37 -11.24
N THR A 567 -28.88 0.63 -12.09
CA THR A 567 -28.55 0.54 -13.51
C THR A 567 -27.23 1.27 -13.78
N LEU A 568 -26.23 0.50 -14.20
CA LEU A 568 -24.86 0.94 -14.48
C LEU A 568 -24.68 1.06 -15.99
N ILE A 569 -24.46 2.28 -16.48
CA ILE A 569 -24.46 2.58 -17.93
C ILE A 569 -23.06 2.96 -18.39
N MET A 570 -22.51 2.18 -19.33
CA MET A 570 -21.20 2.39 -19.97
C MET A 570 -21.39 2.73 -21.45
N ARG A 571 -21.19 4.00 -21.83
CA ARG A 571 -21.37 4.51 -23.20
C ARG A 571 -20.04 4.81 -23.88
N GLU A 572 -19.97 4.61 -25.19
CA GLU A 572 -18.82 5.05 -26.00
C GLU A 572 -18.50 6.55 -25.76
N ASN A 573 -17.21 6.90 -25.76
CA ASN A 573 -16.71 8.27 -25.59
C ASN A 573 -17.13 9.01 -24.30
N THR A 574 -17.67 8.29 -23.29
CA THR A 574 -18.08 8.88 -22.00
C THR A 574 -17.10 8.46 -20.89
N LEU A 575 -16.44 9.44 -20.26
CA LEU A 575 -15.55 9.22 -19.11
C LEU A 575 -16.34 9.29 -17.80
N GLY A 576 -16.87 8.13 -17.39
CA GLY A 576 -17.59 7.97 -16.12
C GLY A 576 -18.65 6.88 -16.19
N ILE A 577 -18.99 6.30 -15.04
CA ILE A 577 -20.12 5.38 -14.90
C ILE A 577 -21.32 6.22 -14.50
N LEU A 578 -22.39 6.21 -15.31
CA LEU A 578 -23.68 6.71 -14.87
C LEU A 578 -24.34 5.65 -13.97
N VAL A 579 -24.64 6.05 -12.73
CA VAL A 579 -25.48 5.32 -11.80
C VAL A 579 -26.82 6.06 -11.74
N THR A 580 -27.91 5.39 -12.07
CA THR A 580 -29.26 5.93 -11.87
C THR A 580 -29.97 5.15 -10.77
N MET A 581 -30.59 5.86 -9.83
CA MET A 581 -31.52 5.28 -8.86
C MET A 581 -32.96 5.44 -9.35
N SER A 582 -33.76 4.39 -9.20
CA SER A 582 -35.21 4.44 -9.45
C SER A 582 -35.94 4.66 -8.12
N CYS A 583 -36.80 5.67 -8.06
CA CYS A 583 -37.56 5.97 -6.84
C CYS A 583 -38.87 5.17 -6.75
N PRO A 584 -39.35 4.85 -5.53
CA PRO A 584 -40.66 4.22 -5.31
C PRO A 584 -41.84 4.99 -5.91
N SER A 585 -43.00 4.34 -6.02
CA SER A 585 -44.24 5.01 -6.44
C SER A 585 -44.66 6.11 -5.44
N ASN A 586 -45.18 7.22 -5.98
CA ASN A 586 -45.51 8.45 -5.24
C ASN A 586 -44.29 9.11 -4.55
N SER A 587 -43.12 8.99 -5.18
CA SER A 587 -41.88 9.67 -4.78
C SER A 587 -41.08 10.06 -6.03
N HIS A 588 -40.24 11.08 -5.90
CA HIS A 588 -39.36 11.53 -6.97
C HIS A 588 -37.91 11.67 -6.46
N TYR A 589 -36.96 11.67 -7.39
CA TYR A 589 -35.55 11.82 -7.07
C TYR A 589 -35.20 13.27 -6.77
N GLU A 590 -34.49 13.51 -5.67
CA GLU A 590 -33.91 14.81 -5.38
C GLU A 590 -32.49 14.66 -4.79
N VAL A 591 -31.58 15.55 -5.23
CA VAL A 591 -30.18 15.61 -4.76
C VAL A 591 -30.08 16.06 -3.29
N CYS A 592 -31.18 16.57 -2.75
CA CYS A 592 -31.37 17.09 -1.40
C CYS A 592 -32.77 16.67 -0.92
N ALA A 593 -33.06 15.37 -0.95
CA ALA A 593 -34.32 14.80 -0.47
C ALA A 593 -34.38 14.77 1.07
N ASP A 594 -35.53 15.12 1.64
CA ASP A 594 -35.82 15.11 3.08
C ASP A 594 -36.46 13.77 3.48
N THR A 595 -35.79 12.68 3.08
CA THR A 595 -36.20 11.26 3.00
C THR A 595 -37.01 10.62 4.17
N CYS A 596 -37.19 11.29 5.30
CA CYS A 596 -38.11 10.87 6.36
C CYS A 596 -38.77 12.02 7.15
N ASN A 597 -38.65 13.26 6.70
CA ASN A 597 -39.23 14.42 7.37
C ASN A 597 -40.78 14.37 7.31
N ASP A 598 -41.32 13.95 6.16
CA ASP A 598 -42.73 13.58 5.96
C ASP A 598 -42.97 12.08 6.21
N ALA A 599 -42.59 11.58 7.38
CA ALA A 599 -42.89 10.20 7.79
C ALA A 599 -44.26 10.05 8.47
N CYS A 600 -44.81 8.83 8.47
CA CYS A 600 -46.03 8.51 9.21
C CYS A 600 -45.96 8.92 10.71
N PRO A 601 -47.07 9.36 11.34
CA PRO A 601 -47.07 9.80 12.74
C PRO A 601 -46.50 8.77 13.73
N GLY A 602 -45.62 9.22 14.64
CA GLY A 602 -44.88 8.36 15.58
C GLY A 602 -43.63 7.67 14.99
N LEU A 603 -43.49 7.64 13.66
CA LEU A 603 -42.30 7.12 13.02
C LEU A 603 -41.09 8.06 13.20
N SER A 604 -41.31 9.37 13.12
CA SER A 604 -40.30 10.43 13.25
C SER A 604 -39.71 10.56 14.67
N GLU A 605 -40.37 10.03 15.69
CA GLU A 605 -39.81 9.92 17.04
C GLU A 605 -38.90 8.68 17.19
N THR A 606 -39.09 7.67 16.34
CA THR A 606 -38.31 6.42 16.35
C THR A 606 -37.15 6.45 15.34
N VAL A 607 -37.35 7.11 14.20
CA VAL A 607 -36.37 7.29 13.12
C VAL A 607 -35.79 8.68 13.25
N LYS A 608 -34.53 8.79 13.69
CA LYS A 608 -33.81 10.06 13.74
C LYS A 608 -33.48 10.52 12.32
N CYS A 609 -34.32 11.40 11.78
CA CYS A 609 -34.07 11.99 10.47
C CYS A 609 -32.81 12.87 10.48
N PRO A 610 -32.00 12.85 9.40
CA PRO A 610 -30.92 13.80 9.23
C PRO A 610 -31.44 15.24 9.32
N ALA A 611 -30.75 16.11 10.06
CA ALA A 611 -31.08 17.54 10.11
C ALA A 611 -30.63 18.32 8.84
N THR A 612 -30.15 17.60 7.84
CA THR A 612 -29.70 18.08 6.54
C THR A 612 -30.10 17.05 5.50
N CYS A 613 -30.77 17.49 4.44
CA CYS A 613 -31.19 16.66 3.31
C CYS A 613 -30.05 15.80 2.74
N THR A 614 -30.43 14.70 2.08
CA THR A 614 -29.50 13.74 1.47
C THR A 614 -29.96 13.37 0.06
N GLU A 615 -29.01 13.11 -0.84
CA GLU A 615 -29.34 12.62 -2.19
C GLU A 615 -30.11 11.30 -2.11
N GLY A 616 -31.32 11.27 -2.68
CA GLY A 616 -32.26 10.18 -2.49
C GLY A 616 -33.61 10.40 -3.16
N CYS A 617 -34.65 9.77 -2.59
CA CYS A 617 -36.03 9.88 -3.07
C CYS A 617 -36.89 10.54 -2.00
N ASP A 618 -37.64 11.58 -2.39
CA ASP A 618 -38.58 12.28 -1.50
C ASP A 618 -40.03 11.96 -1.88
N CYS A 619 -40.92 11.93 -0.89
CA CYS A 619 -42.34 11.62 -1.13
C CYS A 619 -43.03 12.78 -1.85
N ASP A 620 -43.92 12.45 -2.79
CA ASP A 620 -44.73 13.47 -3.46
C ASP A 620 -45.71 14.11 -2.47
N ILE A 621 -45.99 15.41 -2.65
CA ILE A 621 -46.84 16.20 -1.74
C ILE A 621 -48.19 15.50 -1.48
N GLY A 622 -48.44 15.17 -0.21
CA GLY A 622 -49.64 14.46 0.25
C GLY A 622 -49.46 12.96 0.52
N PHE A 623 -48.25 12.43 0.30
CA PHE A 623 -47.83 11.08 0.68
C PHE A 623 -46.79 11.15 1.82
N LEU A 624 -46.79 10.15 2.69
CA LEU A 624 -45.88 10.01 3.84
C LEU A 624 -45.10 8.69 3.74
N PHE A 625 -43.86 8.69 4.24
CA PHE A 625 -43.00 7.52 4.21
C PHE A 625 -43.33 6.52 5.33
N ASP A 626 -43.51 5.24 4.98
CA ASP A 626 -43.88 4.15 5.91
C ASP A 626 -42.75 3.16 6.26
N ARG A 627 -41.49 3.50 5.91
CA ARG A 627 -40.27 2.65 5.87
C ARG A 627 -40.09 1.79 4.61
N GLN A 628 -41.09 1.64 3.74
CA GLN A 628 -40.97 0.85 2.51
C GLN A 628 -41.44 1.62 1.26
N SER A 629 -42.39 2.54 1.39
CA SER A 629 -42.98 3.29 0.28
C SER A 629 -43.64 4.60 0.75
N CYS A 630 -43.98 5.47 -0.21
CA CYS A 630 -44.75 6.69 0.03
C CYS A 630 -46.25 6.39 -0.11
N ILE A 631 -46.96 6.41 1.02
CA ILE A 631 -48.38 6.03 1.15
C ILE A 631 -49.20 7.24 1.62
N LYS A 632 -50.53 7.19 1.54
CA LYS A 632 -51.34 8.31 2.07
C LYS A 632 -51.35 8.32 3.60
N ALA A 633 -51.50 9.50 4.20
CA ALA A 633 -51.59 9.63 5.67
C ALA A 633 -52.69 8.76 6.32
N GLU A 634 -53.81 8.55 5.62
CA GLU A 634 -54.92 7.65 6.04
C GLU A 634 -54.54 6.16 6.06
N GLN A 635 -53.39 5.77 5.51
CA GLN A 635 -52.87 4.40 5.43
C GLN A 635 -51.76 4.12 6.47
N CYS A 636 -51.29 5.15 7.18
CA CYS A 636 -50.30 5.03 8.26
C CYS A 636 -50.83 4.20 9.44
N GLY A 637 -49.96 3.35 10.01
CA GLY A 637 -50.20 2.70 11.30
C GLY A 637 -49.72 3.55 12.48
N CYS A 638 -50.20 3.25 13.69
CA CYS A 638 -49.65 3.86 14.91
C CYS A 638 -48.37 3.12 15.34
N TYR A 639 -47.40 3.86 15.88
CA TYR A 639 -46.11 3.32 16.33
C TYR A 639 -45.92 3.58 17.83
N ASP A 640 -45.62 2.54 18.58
CA ASP A 640 -45.21 2.62 20.00
C ASP A 640 -44.11 1.58 20.30
N ASN A 641 -43.04 2.01 20.98
CA ASN A 641 -41.90 1.19 21.40
C ASN A 641 -41.39 0.19 20.32
N GLY A 642 -41.28 0.66 19.07
CA GLY A 642 -40.77 -0.12 17.94
C GLY A 642 -41.76 -1.12 17.32
N ARG A 643 -43.04 -1.11 17.70
CA ARG A 643 -44.09 -1.96 17.10
C ARG A 643 -45.16 -1.14 16.40
N THR A 644 -45.66 -1.67 15.28
CA THR A 644 -46.71 -1.05 14.45
C THR A 644 -48.07 -1.66 14.74
N TYR A 645 -49.06 -0.82 15.04
CA TYR A 645 -50.45 -1.19 15.26
C TYR A 645 -51.32 -0.62 14.13
N LYS A 646 -52.27 -1.42 13.61
CA LYS A 646 -53.25 -0.94 12.63
C LYS A 646 -54.60 -0.67 13.31
N VAL A 647 -55.08 0.57 13.09
CA VAL A 647 -56.42 1.12 13.39
C VAL A 647 -56.61 1.76 14.79
N GLU A 648 -57.16 2.98 14.75
CA GLU A 648 -57.75 3.83 15.81
C GLU A 648 -56.91 4.18 17.05
N CYS A 649 -56.16 5.29 16.96
CA CYS A 649 -55.52 5.97 18.08
C CYS A 649 -56.17 7.33 18.35
N THR A 650 -56.79 7.51 19.53
CA THR A 650 -57.33 8.81 19.99
C THR A 650 -56.35 9.51 20.94
N PRO A 651 -56.12 10.84 20.81
CA PRO A 651 -55.13 11.56 21.60
C PRO A 651 -55.66 11.94 23.00
N ALA A 652 -54.96 11.57 24.06
CA ALA A 652 -55.22 12.07 25.42
C ALA A 652 -53.94 12.12 26.28
N GLU A 653 -53.88 13.13 27.14
CA GLU A 653 -52.70 13.60 27.87
C GLU A 653 -52.25 12.69 29.04
N ASN A 654 -50.93 12.71 29.32
CA ASN A 654 -50.33 12.56 30.65
C ASN A 654 -50.91 11.51 31.63
N HIS A 655 -50.65 10.22 31.39
CA HIS A 655 -49.97 9.31 32.34
C HIS A 655 -50.03 7.84 31.87
N HIS A 656 -49.05 7.03 32.27
CA HIS A 656 -48.96 5.61 31.91
C HIS A 656 -50.23 4.80 32.24
N ARG A 657 -50.76 4.09 31.25
CA ARG A 657 -51.54 2.87 31.48
C ARG A 657 -51.43 1.90 30.31
N ILE A 658 -50.62 0.85 30.47
CA ILE A 658 -50.69 -0.34 29.62
C ILE A 658 -51.84 -1.19 30.17
N THR A 659 -52.94 -1.29 29.43
CA THR A 659 -53.98 -2.30 29.68
C THR A 659 -53.60 -3.59 28.98
N THR A 660 -53.04 -4.54 29.72
CA THR A 660 -53.00 -5.94 29.32
C THR A 660 -54.37 -6.55 29.57
N ASP A 661 -55.21 -6.63 28.54
CA ASP A 661 -56.34 -7.57 28.53
C ASP A 661 -55.95 -8.85 27.81
N SER A 662 -56.39 -9.97 28.38
CA SER A 662 -55.89 -11.31 28.09
C SER A 662 -56.97 -12.17 27.44
N LEU A 663 -56.67 -12.72 26.26
CA LEU A 663 -56.84 -14.13 25.88
C LEU A 663 -56.32 -14.40 24.47
#